data_AF-A0A4R4SB28-F1
#
_entry.id   AF-A0A4R4SB28-F1
#
_cell.length_a   1.000
_cell.length_b   1.000
_cell.length_c   1.000
_cell.angle_alpha   90.00
_cell.angle_beta   90.00
_cell.angle_gamma   90.00
#
_symmetry.space_group_name_H-M   'P 1'
#
loop_
_entity.id
_entity.type
_entity.pdbx_description
1 polymer ?
#
loop_
_entity_poly.entity_id
_entity_poly.type
_entity_poly.pdbx_seq_one_letter_code
_entity_poly.pdbx_strand_id
1 'polypeptide(L)'
;LPARLDGASAPASLQLGVYTPEQSATAIGRLLPALSAGERERLAEAIGHHPLVLDRMCRHVLADPEWSLDAMIAALSVDTPGALDAVDSISGAAERLSRIHQRTLEALEAWDPNAVRVLETLVWTADRGEVPKDLADEFLRHRFPGPVGSLSIAAAEITLSRWALVTVEANAFVMHPLTAAVFQRLLADSCQPVLTEFFDFLRGVPLTSEKRLVNLLRGELAVFDGAFPDSWNRVGSWFVHSNSVWLKQGRTGTSDAERYEVFPDSVQATTGPRRHHVTGSELSELLAVTTDYFRAMERLYTTSDALPDAEITEPDGFAHYVRKNAPAVDGVTQARCGKRWRRSSGVAVETLPVCPLCERSWEARVADVVAKPPPPLGYLRRQAEEALRADDADAAAAALERLREAPFKRPFGTNRTAVRQLSEAAFDLLRTPAEEDFVSSAERLRLLGVAETWYRNLAEILPADADIPWRLGQVVVAQEECEESVDAERSRDRYSEAVRHYRRSLELEPDDVDMLLRIDDALHQAAGRVGREESERLYRESEHRLRVSPAAGRGDPKVLARIAFALEMRGFYFLETDPAFADVLLAEAVEWAEASLRAQPDNPTALNFLGRALQRRGRATRALGRPGAQDHLRRAEESFRRSIELAPGIPDPMHDLAETLQLLVDASAAPEVESAAWAAAEGAYAAGLAACPDDPAWLRAWLDGLGWCTYQQARLLEGRDAEGALVLYGKAIDHLTRSLAVERLPHILRNLGTVQVNMAQLMERTGQADAARAFEATAETLRPVLGDGGGADLSLVKQLSYALVHQGNLMRSADPAACDALYAEASGLLARVEERHVWALKLAAEASVGRALIAIDSAPDLAAGYFAEATAPLRRALDLDPGNAHTWRYLAAVLSKRAELVEATDPELAGHLRAQEADLRERSRMPSEGGRR
;
A
#
# COMPACT_ATOMS: atom_id res chain seq x y z
N LEU A 1 -33.03 -1.62 5.07
CA LEU A 1 -33.16 -0.59 4.01
C LEU A 1 -31.78 0.00 3.74
N PRO A 2 -31.15 -0.34 2.61
CA PRO A 2 -30.79 0.73 1.67
C PRO A 2 -30.88 0.29 0.20
N ALA A 3 -31.66 1.01 -0.58
CA ALA A 3 -31.51 1.12 -2.02
C ALA A 3 -32.05 2.50 -2.44
N ARG A 4 -31.26 3.21 -3.26
CA ARG A 4 -31.52 4.53 -3.88
C ARG A 4 -31.35 5.76 -2.99
N LEU A 5 -30.14 6.33 -3.02
CA LEU A 5 -29.91 7.77 -2.91
C LEU A 5 -28.82 8.17 -3.91
N ASP A 6 -29.06 7.92 -5.20
CA ASP A 6 -28.38 8.64 -6.28
C ASP A 6 -29.41 9.61 -6.88
N GLY A 7 -29.16 10.90 -6.73
CA GLY A 7 -29.86 11.95 -7.49
C GLY A 7 -31.21 12.41 -6.96
N ALA A 8 -31.28 12.93 -5.73
CA ALA A 8 -32.27 13.94 -5.32
C ALA A 8 -31.81 14.59 -4.00
N SER A 9 -32.04 15.90 -3.84
CA SER A 9 -31.92 16.59 -2.55
C SER A 9 -32.56 15.74 -1.44
N ALA A 10 -31.76 15.33 -0.46
CA ALA A 10 -32.21 14.46 0.63
C ALA A 10 -33.47 15.05 1.30
N PRO A 11 -34.52 14.24 1.55
CA PRO A 11 -35.71 14.72 2.24
C PRO A 11 -35.33 15.15 3.65
N ALA A 12 -35.71 16.37 4.02
CA ALA A 12 -35.36 17.05 5.27
C ALA A 12 -35.90 16.42 6.58
N SER A 13 -36.25 15.13 6.60
CA SER A 13 -36.95 14.54 7.76
C SER A 13 -36.67 13.05 8.03
N LEU A 14 -35.55 12.49 7.58
CA LEU A 14 -35.11 11.19 8.08
C LEU A 14 -34.38 11.39 9.43
N GLN A 15 -35.16 11.63 10.49
CA GLN A 15 -34.66 11.55 11.85
C GLN A 15 -34.38 10.06 12.15
N LEU A 16 -33.12 9.70 12.17
CA LEU A 16 -32.68 8.44 12.76
C LEU A 16 -32.71 8.65 14.27
N GLY A 17 -33.87 8.49 14.89
CA GLY A 17 -33.96 8.41 16.35
C GLY A 17 -33.47 7.04 16.82
N VAL A 18 -32.81 7.00 17.98
CA VAL A 18 -32.54 5.73 18.67
C VAL A 18 -33.88 5.01 18.90
N TYR A 19 -33.94 3.72 18.62
CA TYR A 19 -35.16 2.96 18.85
C TYR A 19 -35.45 2.88 20.35
N THR A 20 -36.73 2.98 20.75
CA THR A 20 -37.09 2.59 22.12
C THR A 20 -36.76 1.10 22.33
N PRO A 21 -36.64 0.62 23.58
CA PRO A 21 -36.46 -0.81 23.84
C PRO A 21 -37.51 -1.68 23.14
N GLU A 22 -38.78 -1.25 23.14
CA GLU A 22 -39.86 -1.95 22.43
C GLU A 22 -39.71 -1.91 20.91
N GLN A 23 -39.27 -0.77 20.35
CA GLN A 23 -39.00 -0.65 18.91
C GLN A 23 -37.82 -1.52 18.49
N SER A 24 -36.78 -1.60 19.32
CA SER A 24 -35.61 -2.45 19.09
C SER A 24 -35.99 -3.93 19.14
N ALA A 25 -36.67 -4.37 20.20
CA ALA A 25 -37.14 -5.75 20.33
C ALA A 25 -38.10 -6.13 19.19
N THR A 26 -38.94 -5.19 18.74
CA THR A 26 -39.82 -5.38 17.57
C THR A 26 -39.01 -5.50 16.27
N ALA A 27 -38.01 -4.65 16.06
CA ALA A 27 -37.16 -4.68 14.87
C ALA A 27 -36.33 -5.97 14.81
N ILE A 28 -35.69 -6.36 15.92
CA ILE A 28 -34.97 -7.63 16.04
C ILE A 28 -35.93 -8.79 15.82
N GLY A 29 -37.12 -8.77 16.43
CA GLY A 29 -38.10 -9.85 16.26
C GLY A 29 -38.61 -10.03 14.83
N ARG A 30 -38.58 -8.97 14.01
CA ARG A 30 -38.89 -9.05 12.57
C ARG A 30 -37.75 -9.65 11.76
N LEU A 31 -36.50 -9.35 12.14
CA LEU A 31 -35.32 -9.83 11.44
C LEU A 31 -34.91 -11.25 11.88
N LEU A 32 -35.09 -11.56 13.16
CA LEU A 32 -34.74 -12.82 13.82
C LEU A 32 -35.97 -13.39 14.56
N PRO A 33 -36.96 -13.93 13.82
CA PRO A 33 -38.22 -14.37 14.42
C PRO A 33 -38.07 -15.56 15.37
N ALA A 34 -36.96 -16.32 15.26
CA ALA A 34 -36.67 -17.48 16.09
C ALA A 34 -36.27 -17.13 17.54
N LEU A 35 -35.86 -15.88 17.81
CA LEU A 35 -35.47 -15.46 19.16
C LEU A 35 -36.69 -15.25 20.05
N SER A 36 -36.61 -15.65 21.32
CA SER A 36 -37.60 -15.33 22.35
C SER A 36 -37.61 -13.84 22.68
N ALA A 37 -38.67 -13.35 23.34
CA ALA A 37 -38.78 -11.94 23.71
C ALA A 37 -37.60 -11.47 24.59
N GLY A 38 -37.22 -12.28 25.58
CA GLY A 38 -36.09 -11.96 26.46
C GLY A 38 -34.73 -11.98 25.75
N GLU A 39 -34.55 -12.83 24.74
CA GLU A 39 -33.34 -12.84 23.90
C GLU A 39 -33.24 -11.61 23.00
N ARG A 40 -34.37 -11.13 22.47
CA ARG A 40 -34.42 -9.90 21.67
C ARG A 40 -34.10 -8.68 22.53
N GLU A 41 -34.61 -8.63 23.75
CA GLU A 41 -34.32 -7.55 24.70
C GLU A 41 -32.83 -7.54 25.08
N ARG A 42 -32.27 -8.71 25.45
CA ARG A 42 -30.83 -8.82 25.77
C ARG A 42 -29.94 -8.40 24.60
N LEU A 43 -30.29 -8.79 23.37
CA LEU A 43 -29.54 -8.40 22.17
C LEU A 43 -29.68 -6.91 21.85
N ALA A 44 -30.87 -6.34 22.06
CA ALA A 44 -31.11 -4.92 21.86
C ALA A 44 -30.30 -4.05 22.83
N GLU A 45 -30.25 -4.47 24.10
CA GLU A 45 -29.46 -3.82 25.15
C GLU A 45 -27.96 -3.91 24.85
N ALA A 46 -27.46 -5.10 24.45
CA ALA A 46 -26.06 -5.30 24.11
C ALA A 46 -25.59 -4.44 22.91
N ILE A 47 -26.50 -4.15 21.97
CA ILE A 47 -26.21 -3.35 20.77
C ILE A 47 -26.52 -1.85 20.97
N GLY A 48 -27.16 -1.48 22.08
CA GLY A 48 -27.46 -0.09 22.42
C GLY A 48 -28.59 0.55 21.60
N HIS A 49 -29.55 -0.23 21.09
CA HIS A 49 -30.76 0.28 20.42
C HIS A 49 -30.56 1.14 19.14
N HIS A 50 -29.35 1.20 18.58
CA HIS A 50 -29.09 1.98 17.38
C HIS A 50 -29.65 1.29 16.11
N PRO A 51 -30.57 1.91 15.34
CA PRO A 51 -31.31 1.25 14.25
C PRO A 51 -30.43 0.60 13.18
N LEU A 52 -29.31 1.25 12.81
CA LEU A 52 -28.41 0.76 11.77
C LEU A 52 -27.53 -0.39 12.26
N VAL A 53 -27.12 -0.36 13.54
CA VAL A 53 -26.28 -1.42 14.12
C VAL A 53 -27.15 -2.65 14.35
N LEU A 54 -28.39 -2.47 14.84
CA LEU A 54 -29.38 -3.52 15.00
C LEU A 54 -29.70 -4.26 13.70
N ASP A 55 -30.08 -3.54 12.64
CA ASP A 55 -30.44 -4.14 11.34
C ASP A 55 -29.31 -4.98 10.74
N ARG A 56 -28.05 -4.55 10.92
CA ARG A 56 -26.90 -5.23 10.34
C ARG A 56 -26.43 -6.42 11.18
N MET A 57 -26.36 -6.27 12.50
CA MET A 57 -26.05 -7.38 13.41
C MET A 57 -27.09 -8.49 13.29
N CYS A 58 -28.37 -8.15 13.22
CA CYS A 58 -29.42 -9.17 13.06
C CYS A 58 -29.32 -9.93 11.73
N ARG A 59 -28.96 -9.27 10.63
CA ARG A 59 -28.73 -9.94 9.34
C ARG A 59 -27.47 -10.80 9.33
N HIS A 60 -26.50 -10.48 10.17
CA HIS A 60 -25.27 -11.24 10.29
C HIS A 60 -25.49 -12.55 11.06
N VAL A 61 -26.26 -12.51 12.15
CA VAL A 61 -26.72 -13.71 12.87
C VAL A 61 -27.49 -14.68 11.96
N LEU A 62 -28.22 -14.16 10.96
CA LEU A 62 -28.87 -15.00 9.95
C LEU A 62 -27.91 -15.65 8.95
N ALA A 63 -26.72 -15.09 8.76
CA ALA A 63 -25.78 -15.50 7.73
C ALA A 63 -24.81 -16.58 8.21
N ASP A 64 -24.54 -16.67 9.51
CA ASP A 64 -23.65 -17.66 10.11
C ASP A 64 -24.34 -18.43 11.26
N PRO A 65 -24.76 -19.69 11.03
CA PRO A 65 -25.46 -20.50 12.03
C PRO A 65 -24.55 -21.08 13.13
N GLU A 66 -23.22 -20.90 13.08
CA GLU A 66 -22.31 -21.49 14.07
C GLU A 66 -22.19 -20.68 15.37
N TRP A 67 -22.62 -19.40 15.36
CA TRP A 67 -22.60 -18.58 16.57
C TRP A 67 -23.88 -18.76 17.41
N SER A 68 -23.71 -19.19 18.65
CA SER A 68 -24.81 -19.13 19.63
C SER A 68 -25.08 -17.69 20.05
N LEU A 69 -26.35 -17.32 20.22
CA LEU A 69 -26.75 -15.98 20.65
C LEU A 69 -26.05 -15.57 21.96
N ASP A 70 -25.89 -16.51 22.90
CA ASP A 70 -25.21 -16.25 24.17
C ASP A 70 -23.71 -15.98 24.00
N ALA A 71 -23.03 -16.65 23.06
CA ALA A 71 -21.64 -16.35 22.73
C ALA A 71 -21.49 -14.96 22.10
N MET A 72 -22.44 -14.57 21.23
CA MET A 72 -22.44 -13.24 20.63
C MET A 72 -22.71 -12.14 21.64
N ILE A 73 -23.73 -12.31 22.49
CA ILE A 73 -24.05 -11.35 23.56
C ILE A 73 -22.88 -11.26 24.54
N ALA A 74 -22.25 -12.38 24.90
CA ALA A 74 -21.07 -12.39 25.75
C ALA A 74 -19.90 -11.62 25.11
N ALA A 75 -19.62 -11.83 23.82
CA ALA A 75 -18.58 -11.09 23.10
C ALA A 75 -18.87 -9.58 23.07
N LEU A 76 -20.09 -9.18 22.70
CA LEU A 76 -20.50 -7.77 22.65
C LEU A 76 -20.51 -7.09 24.03
N SER A 77 -20.76 -7.85 25.11
CA SER A 77 -20.89 -7.33 26.47
C SER A 77 -19.58 -7.30 27.26
N VAL A 78 -18.58 -8.10 26.87
CA VAL A 78 -17.32 -8.29 27.63
C VAL A 78 -16.13 -7.62 26.96
N ASP A 79 -16.08 -7.59 25.62
CA ASP A 79 -14.94 -7.08 24.86
C ASP A 79 -15.40 -6.43 23.55
N THR A 80 -15.87 -5.18 23.64
CA THR A 80 -16.34 -4.42 22.47
C THR A 80 -15.26 -4.25 21.39
N PRO A 81 -13.97 -4.01 21.71
CA PRO A 81 -12.88 -4.05 20.73
C PRO A 81 -12.68 -5.43 20.08
N GLY A 82 -12.66 -6.51 20.86
CA GLY A 82 -12.54 -7.88 20.34
C GLY A 82 -13.76 -8.32 19.54
N ALA A 83 -14.94 -7.79 19.83
CA ALA A 83 -16.14 -7.98 19.02
C ALA A 83 -16.06 -7.22 17.69
N LEU A 84 -15.42 -6.04 17.64
CA LEU A 84 -15.09 -5.37 16.39
C LEU A 84 -14.07 -6.16 15.58
N ASP A 85 -13.04 -6.74 16.21
CA ASP A 85 -12.05 -7.57 15.52
C ASP A 85 -12.62 -8.92 15.05
N ALA A 86 -13.56 -9.48 15.81
CA ALA A 86 -14.38 -10.61 15.36
C ALA A 86 -15.26 -10.21 14.16
N VAL A 87 -15.88 -9.03 14.17
CA VAL A 87 -16.62 -8.49 13.02
C VAL A 87 -15.68 -8.16 11.83
N ASP A 88 -14.42 -7.80 12.09
CA ASP A 88 -13.39 -7.49 11.09
C ASP A 88 -12.83 -8.76 10.41
N SER A 89 -12.64 -9.83 11.19
CA SER A 89 -12.16 -11.12 10.71
C SER A 89 -13.23 -11.92 9.95
N ILE A 90 -14.52 -11.68 10.22
CA ILE A 90 -15.63 -12.43 9.63
C ILE A 90 -16.18 -11.70 8.38
N SER A 91 -15.38 -11.59 7.30
CA SER A 91 -15.86 -11.28 5.92
C SER A 91 -15.89 -9.80 5.47
N GLY A 92 -14.85 -8.99 5.71
CA GLY A 92 -14.72 -7.67 5.07
C GLY A 92 -15.85 -6.67 5.40
N ALA A 93 -16.58 -6.89 6.49
CA ALA A 93 -17.68 -6.05 6.95
C ALA A 93 -17.20 -4.79 7.70
N ALA A 94 -15.97 -4.78 8.22
CA ALA A 94 -15.25 -3.59 8.69
C ALA A 94 -15.32 -2.45 7.67
N GLU A 95 -15.05 -2.83 6.42
CA GLU A 95 -15.07 -1.96 5.25
C GLU A 95 -16.48 -1.47 4.88
N ARG A 96 -17.51 -1.89 5.61
CA ARG A 96 -18.88 -1.40 5.50
C ARG A 96 -19.33 -0.64 6.74
N LEU A 97 -19.03 -1.07 7.96
CA LEU A 97 -19.44 -0.32 9.18
C LEU A 97 -18.56 0.92 9.37
N SER A 98 -17.23 0.76 9.37
CA SER A 98 -16.28 1.87 9.41
C SER A 98 -16.45 2.77 8.19
N ARG A 99 -16.70 2.22 7.00
CA ARG A 99 -16.98 3.03 5.79
C ARG A 99 -18.33 3.76 5.85
N ILE A 100 -19.36 3.20 6.51
CA ILE A 100 -20.63 3.90 6.73
C ILE A 100 -20.44 5.02 7.73
N HIS A 101 -19.76 4.76 8.86
CA HIS A 101 -19.43 5.79 9.84
C HIS A 101 -18.48 6.84 9.25
N GLN A 102 -17.56 6.44 8.36
CA GLN A 102 -16.70 7.34 7.60
C GLN A 102 -17.51 8.24 6.67
N ARG A 103 -18.42 7.68 5.85
CA ARG A 103 -19.34 8.48 5.02
C ARG A 103 -20.28 9.35 5.86
N THR A 104 -20.61 8.89 7.06
CA THR A 104 -21.43 9.65 8.02
C THR A 104 -20.62 10.82 8.57
N LEU A 105 -19.35 10.64 8.90
CA LEU A 105 -18.42 11.69 9.27
C LEU A 105 -18.17 12.66 8.12
N GLU A 106 -17.90 12.18 6.90
CA GLU A 106 -17.71 13.01 5.70
C GLU A 106 -18.95 13.88 5.41
N ALA A 107 -20.14 13.27 5.49
CA ALA A 107 -21.39 13.99 5.29
C ALA A 107 -21.69 14.97 6.44
N LEU A 108 -21.35 14.60 7.67
CA LEU A 108 -21.48 15.46 8.84
C LEU A 108 -20.48 16.63 8.78
N GLU A 109 -19.25 16.39 8.36
CA GLU A 109 -18.20 17.39 8.19
C GLU A 109 -18.57 18.39 7.09
N ALA A 110 -19.11 17.90 5.96
CA ALA A 110 -19.59 18.75 4.89
C ALA A 110 -20.81 19.61 5.29
N TRP A 111 -21.63 19.14 6.24
CA TRP A 111 -22.87 19.81 6.64
C TRP A 111 -22.72 20.71 7.87
N ASP A 112 -22.00 20.25 8.89
CA ASP A 112 -21.75 20.93 10.16
C ASP A 112 -20.37 20.52 10.73
N PRO A 113 -19.27 21.17 10.28
CA PRO A 113 -17.92 20.87 10.75
C PRO A 113 -17.75 21.00 12.27
N ASN A 114 -18.58 21.83 12.92
CA ASN A 114 -18.53 21.99 14.37
C ASN A 114 -19.09 20.75 15.08
N ALA A 115 -20.04 20.03 14.48
CA ALA A 115 -20.54 18.77 15.01
C ALA A 115 -19.47 17.69 15.03
N VAL A 116 -18.61 17.61 14.00
CA VAL A 116 -17.46 16.67 13.98
C VAL A 116 -16.46 17.02 15.09
N ARG A 117 -16.12 18.30 15.26
CA ARG A 117 -15.19 18.72 16.32
C ARG A 117 -15.75 18.52 17.74
N VAL A 118 -17.07 18.64 17.92
CA VAL A 118 -17.74 18.27 19.17
C VAL A 118 -17.72 16.76 19.36
N LEU A 119 -17.96 15.98 18.32
CA LEU A 119 -17.90 14.51 18.35
C LEU A 119 -16.48 14.00 18.69
N GLU A 120 -15.43 14.53 18.06
CA GLU A 120 -14.02 14.25 18.39
C GLU A 120 -13.75 14.45 19.88
N THR A 121 -14.26 15.56 20.42
CA THR A 121 -14.11 15.89 21.84
C THR A 121 -14.78 14.82 22.69
N LEU A 122 -16.04 14.50 22.41
CA LEU A 122 -16.80 13.51 23.17
C LEU A 122 -16.18 12.11 23.08
N VAL A 123 -15.70 11.70 21.90
CA VAL A 123 -15.11 10.38 21.63
C VAL A 123 -13.86 10.10 22.47
N TRP A 124 -13.04 11.13 22.69
CA TRP A 124 -11.78 11.02 23.45
C TRP A 124 -11.89 11.41 24.92
N THR A 125 -13.07 11.87 25.36
CA THR A 125 -13.35 12.22 26.76
C THR A 125 -14.44 11.35 27.40
N ALA A 126 -14.81 10.22 26.79
CA ALA A 126 -15.86 9.32 27.27
C ALA A 126 -15.31 7.94 27.66
N ASP A 127 -15.35 7.60 28.96
CA ASP A 127 -15.03 6.25 29.51
C ASP A 127 -15.82 5.13 28.82
N ARG A 128 -17.15 5.29 28.68
CA ARG A 128 -18.06 4.25 28.14
C ARG A 128 -19.08 4.80 27.14
N GLY A 129 -18.70 5.89 26.49
CA GLY A 129 -19.60 6.69 25.67
C GLY A 129 -20.43 7.71 26.46
N GLU A 130 -20.40 7.73 27.79
CA GLU A 130 -21.06 8.80 28.56
C GLU A 130 -20.07 9.90 28.97
N VAL A 131 -20.41 11.17 28.71
CA VAL A 131 -19.65 12.35 29.14
C VAL A 131 -20.57 13.29 29.93
N PRO A 132 -20.23 13.63 31.20
CA PRO A 132 -20.98 14.64 31.94
C PRO A 132 -21.07 15.96 31.18
N LYS A 133 -22.28 16.49 31.02
CA LYS A 133 -22.55 17.66 30.18
C LYS A 133 -21.84 18.90 30.70
N ASP A 134 -21.74 19.04 32.02
CA ASP A 134 -20.99 20.12 32.67
C ASP A 134 -19.51 20.13 32.28
N LEU A 135 -18.87 18.96 32.28
CA LEU A 135 -17.48 18.78 31.85
C LEU A 135 -17.31 19.06 30.35
N ALA A 136 -18.14 18.42 29.52
CA ALA A 136 -18.09 18.57 28.07
C ALA A 136 -18.29 20.04 27.68
N ASP A 137 -19.28 20.72 28.27
CA ASP A 137 -19.55 22.13 28.00
C ASP A 137 -18.38 23.04 28.40
N GLU A 138 -17.68 22.76 29.49
CA GLU A 138 -16.52 23.56 29.92
C GLU A 138 -15.35 23.41 28.96
N PHE A 139 -15.02 22.19 28.56
CA PHE A 139 -13.94 21.94 27.60
C PHE A 139 -14.31 22.41 26.19
N LEU A 140 -15.55 22.19 25.74
CA LEU A 140 -16.03 22.71 24.46
C LEU A 140 -16.04 24.25 24.45
N ARG A 141 -16.37 24.93 25.55
CA ARG A 141 -16.22 26.40 25.64
C ARG A 141 -14.77 26.87 25.52
N HIS A 142 -13.81 26.05 25.96
CA HIS A 142 -12.39 26.31 25.74
C HIS A 142 -12.02 26.17 24.26
N ARG A 143 -12.46 25.09 23.60
CA ARG A 143 -12.20 24.81 22.17
C ARG A 143 -12.98 25.73 21.21
N PHE A 144 -14.10 26.28 21.66
CA PHE A 144 -14.97 27.22 20.94
C PHE A 144 -15.19 28.51 21.74
N PRO A 145 -14.19 29.40 21.82
CA PRO A 145 -14.28 30.60 22.64
C PRO A 145 -15.26 31.65 22.08
N GLY A 146 -15.97 32.34 22.97
CA GLY A 146 -16.83 33.48 22.64
C GLY A 146 -18.33 33.15 22.47
N PRO A 147 -19.19 34.16 22.31
CA PRO A 147 -20.66 34.01 22.31
C PRO A 147 -21.20 33.20 21.11
N VAL A 148 -20.47 33.20 19.99
CA VAL A 148 -20.78 32.38 18.81
C VAL A 148 -20.43 30.90 19.06
N GLY A 149 -19.45 30.63 19.93
CA GLY A 149 -19.05 29.27 20.30
C GLY A 149 -20.16 28.50 21.01
N SER A 150 -20.86 29.13 21.97
CA SER A 150 -21.99 28.48 22.66
C SER A 150 -23.17 28.18 21.73
N LEU A 151 -23.44 29.05 20.74
CA LEU A 151 -24.46 28.78 19.72
C LEU A 151 -24.03 27.65 18.78
N SER A 152 -22.73 27.56 18.47
CA SER A 152 -22.17 26.50 17.62
C SER A 152 -22.20 25.15 18.32
N ILE A 153 -21.91 25.09 19.62
CA ILE A 153 -22.03 23.88 20.45
C ILE A 153 -23.50 23.44 20.47
N ALA A 154 -24.44 24.33 20.81
CA ALA A 154 -25.87 23.98 20.87
C ALA A 154 -26.42 23.52 19.50
N ALA A 155 -25.94 24.10 18.40
CA ALA A 155 -26.28 23.64 17.05
C ALA A 155 -25.72 22.23 16.79
N ALA A 156 -24.45 22.00 17.10
CA ALA A 156 -23.78 20.71 16.98
C ALA A 156 -24.46 19.62 17.81
N GLU A 157 -24.92 19.92 19.04
CA GLU A 157 -25.66 18.96 19.87
C GLU A 157 -26.95 18.47 19.18
N ILE A 158 -27.72 19.41 18.63
CA ILE A 158 -28.95 19.12 17.89
C ILE A 158 -28.63 18.27 16.65
N THR A 159 -27.55 18.60 15.96
CA THR A 159 -27.05 17.85 14.81
C THR A 159 -26.71 16.41 15.17
N LEU A 160 -25.82 16.21 16.15
CA LEU A 160 -25.37 14.87 16.57
C LEU A 160 -26.53 14.01 17.08
N SER A 161 -27.50 14.63 17.77
CA SER A 161 -28.73 13.96 18.22
C SER A 161 -29.64 13.54 17.06
N ARG A 162 -29.78 14.39 16.03
CA ARG A 162 -30.59 14.06 14.84
C ARG A 162 -30.04 12.90 14.04
N TRP A 163 -28.73 12.68 14.12
CA TRP A 163 -28.02 11.59 13.45
C TRP A 163 -27.85 10.34 14.34
N ALA A 164 -28.42 10.35 15.57
CA ALA A 164 -28.27 9.29 16.58
C ALA A 164 -26.81 8.91 16.91
N LEU A 165 -25.87 9.86 16.74
CA LEU A 165 -24.48 9.65 17.14
C LEU A 165 -24.29 9.90 18.65
N VAL A 166 -25.13 10.76 19.21
CA VAL A 166 -25.13 11.13 20.63
C VAL A 166 -26.58 11.28 21.10
N THR A 167 -26.90 10.76 22.28
CA THR A 167 -28.14 11.06 23.00
C THR A 167 -27.84 12.08 24.09
N VAL A 168 -28.55 13.20 24.10
CA VAL A 168 -28.38 14.24 25.13
C VAL A 168 -29.37 14.00 26.25
N GLU A 169 -28.87 13.55 27.40
CA GLU A 169 -29.63 13.44 28.63
C GLU A 169 -29.49 14.72 29.48
N ALA A 170 -30.29 14.84 30.55
CA ALA A 170 -30.35 16.05 31.36
C ALA A 170 -28.97 16.49 31.91
N ASN A 171 -28.05 15.55 32.14
CA ASN A 171 -26.74 15.81 32.73
C ASN A 171 -25.56 15.17 31.95
N ALA A 172 -25.79 14.54 30.79
CA ALA A 172 -24.74 13.83 30.07
C ALA A 172 -24.98 13.74 28.56
N PHE A 173 -23.88 13.61 27.81
CA PHE A 173 -23.87 13.14 26.43
C PHE A 173 -23.62 11.64 26.44
N VAL A 174 -24.49 10.86 25.81
CA VAL A 174 -24.39 9.39 25.75
C VAL A 174 -24.17 8.93 24.31
N MET A 175 -23.03 8.32 24.06
CA MET A 175 -22.63 7.65 22.83
C MET A 175 -22.76 6.15 23.01
N HIS A 176 -23.17 5.45 21.96
CA HIS A 176 -23.25 3.99 22.01
C HIS A 176 -21.85 3.37 21.99
N PRO A 177 -21.56 2.34 22.81
CA PRO A 177 -20.20 1.77 22.93
C PRO A 177 -19.56 1.35 21.61
N LEU A 178 -20.31 0.67 20.74
CA LEU A 178 -19.84 0.28 19.40
C LEU A 178 -19.55 1.50 18.51
N THR A 179 -20.33 2.57 18.63
CA THR A 179 -20.14 3.81 17.87
C THR A 179 -18.91 4.58 18.37
N ALA A 180 -18.73 4.66 19.70
CA ALA A 180 -17.56 5.27 20.30
C ALA A 180 -16.26 4.56 19.87
N ALA A 181 -16.21 3.23 19.99
CA ALA A 181 -15.03 2.44 19.60
C ALA A 181 -14.69 2.56 18.11
N VAL A 182 -15.70 2.56 17.22
CA VAL A 182 -15.49 2.75 15.78
C VAL A 182 -14.98 4.17 15.49
N PHE A 183 -15.53 5.19 16.12
CA PHE A 183 -15.05 6.56 15.91
C PHE A 183 -13.66 6.79 16.50
N GLN A 184 -13.29 6.15 17.60
CA GLN A 184 -11.90 6.19 18.10
C GLN A 184 -10.92 5.64 17.07
N ARG A 185 -11.27 4.55 16.37
CA ARG A 185 -10.47 4.01 15.25
C ARG A 185 -10.41 4.97 14.06
N LEU A 186 -11.56 5.53 13.65
CA LEU A 186 -11.64 6.43 12.49
C LEU A 186 -11.00 7.80 12.72
N LEU A 187 -11.01 8.27 13.97
CA LEU A 187 -10.49 9.58 14.37
C LEU A 187 -9.18 9.45 15.15
N ALA A 188 -8.42 8.36 14.96
CA ALA A 188 -7.18 8.09 15.69
C ALA A 188 -6.18 9.26 15.62
N ASP A 189 -6.06 9.90 14.45
CA ASP A 189 -5.18 11.04 14.23
C ASP A 189 -5.58 12.30 15.02
N SER A 190 -6.84 12.39 15.45
CA SER A 190 -7.35 13.50 16.28
C SER A 190 -7.05 13.33 17.77
N CYS A 191 -6.66 12.12 18.21
CA CYS A 191 -6.44 11.80 19.62
C CYS A 191 -5.38 12.69 20.27
N GLN A 192 -4.19 12.76 19.66
CA GLN A 192 -3.07 13.53 20.22
C GLN A 192 -3.37 15.04 20.30
N PRO A 193 -3.91 15.71 19.24
CA PRO A 193 -4.32 17.11 19.33
C PRO A 193 -5.40 17.37 20.39
N VAL A 194 -6.45 16.53 20.45
CA VAL A 194 -7.56 16.69 21.41
C VAL A 194 -7.08 16.52 22.84
N LEU A 195 -6.28 15.49 23.12
CA LEU A 195 -5.72 15.27 24.45
C LEU A 195 -4.73 16.37 24.85
N THR A 196 -3.93 16.89 23.91
CA THR A 196 -3.02 18.02 24.18
C THR A 196 -3.80 19.27 24.58
N GLU A 197 -4.84 19.63 23.82
CA GLU A 197 -5.73 20.74 24.15
C GLU A 197 -6.46 20.52 25.47
N PHE A 198 -6.88 19.28 25.77
CA PHE A 198 -7.50 18.92 27.04
C PHE A 198 -6.54 19.10 28.22
N PHE A 199 -5.30 18.64 28.10
CA PHE A 199 -4.29 18.84 29.13
C PHE A 199 -3.90 20.32 29.30
N ASP A 200 -3.87 21.10 28.22
CA ASP A 200 -3.64 22.54 28.29
C ASP A 200 -4.81 23.29 28.93
N PHE A 201 -6.05 22.91 28.63
CA PHE A 201 -7.24 23.38 29.34
C PHE A 201 -7.11 23.10 30.84
N LEU A 202 -6.78 21.86 31.22
CA LEU A 202 -6.61 21.45 32.63
C LEU A 202 -5.51 22.23 33.36
N ARG A 203 -4.41 22.57 32.68
CA ARG A 203 -3.33 23.42 33.23
C ARG A 203 -3.81 24.84 33.54
N GLY A 204 -4.82 25.32 32.81
CA GLY A 204 -5.43 26.64 33.01
C GLY A 204 -6.51 26.70 34.08
N VAL A 205 -7.05 25.57 34.54
CA VAL A 205 -8.13 25.51 35.54
C VAL A 205 -7.56 25.56 36.97
N PRO A 206 -7.94 26.54 37.82
CA PRO A 206 -7.46 26.63 39.20
C PRO A 206 -7.84 25.40 40.02
N LEU A 207 -6.84 24.71 40.61
CA LEU A 207 -6.98 23.48 41.42
C LEU A 207 -7.92 23.60 42.64
N THR A 208 -8.39 24.79 42.98
CA THR A 208 -9.24 25.05 44.14
C THR A 208 -10.73 24.77 43.92
N SER A 209 -11.19 24.55 42.67
CA SER A 209 -12.64 24.52 42.40
C SER A 209 -13.24 23.27 41.76
N GLU A 210 -12.57 22.10 41.70
CA GLU A 210 -13.32 20.83 41.69
C GLU A 210 -12.45 19.57 41.84
N LYS A 211 -12.58 18.90 42.99
CA LYS A 211 -12.14 17.49 43.20
C LYS A 211 -12.79 16.52 42.19
N ARG A 212 -13.84 16.96 41.51
CA ARG A 212 -14.63 16.18 40.55
C ARG A 212 -13.85 15.93 39.26
N LEU A 213 -13.23 16.96 38.68
CA LEU A 213 -12.40 16.88 37.47
C LEU A 213 -11.20 15.92 37.63
N VAL A 214 -10.49 16.04 38.77
CA VAL A 214 -9.31 15.23 39.10
C VAL A 214 -9.68 13.76 39.39
N ASN A 215 -10.84 13.52 39.98
CA ASN A 215 -11.33 12.14 40.20
C ASN A 215 -11.88 11.52 38.91
N LEU A 216 -12.47 12.30 38.01
CA LEU A 216 -12.87 11.84 36.67
C LEU A 216 -11.64 11.41 35.87
N LEU A 217 -10.58 12.22 35.90
CA LEU A 217 -9.28 11.93 35.27
C LEU A 217 -8.63 10.62 35.76
N ARG A 218 -8.83 10.24 37.03
CA ARG A 218 -8.34 8.94 37.55
C ARG A 218 -9.12 7.74 37.01
N GLY A 219 -10.38 7.92 36.63
CA GLY A 219 -11.18 6.89 35.98
C GLY A 219 -10.79 6.71 34.51
N GLU A 220 -10.67 7.83 33.78
CA GLU A 220 -10.35 7.84 32.34
C GLU A 220 -8.96 7.25 32.05
N LEU A 221 -7.96 7.51 32.89
CA LEU A 221 -6.60 6.98 32.71
C LEU A 221 -6.46 5.46 32.99
N ALA A 222 -7.42 4.85 33.69
CA ALA A 222 -7.39 3.43 34.03
C ALA A 222 -7.82 2.52 32.86
N VAL A 223 -8.34 3.09 31.76
CA VAL A 223 -8.90 2.36 30.60
C VAL A 223 -7.88 2.20 29.46
N PHE A 224 -6.78 2.95 29.47
CA PHE A 224 -5.77 2.99 28.39
C PHE A 224 -4.77 1.80 28.35
N ASP A 225 -5.19 0.60 28.80
CA ASP A 225 -4.33 -0.59 28.99
C ASP A 225 -3.86 -1.28 27.68
N GLY A 226 -3.94 -0.61 26.52
CA GLY A 226 -3.62 -1.24 25.23
C GLY A 226 -3.27 -0.35 24.04
N ALA A 227 -3.05 0.96 24.21
CA ALA A 227 -2.87 1.88 23.06
C ALA A 227 -1.71 2.88 23.21
N PHE A 228 -0.52 2.41 23.57
CA PHE A 228 0.71 3.23 23.51
C PHE A 228 1.75 2.62 22.56
N PRO A 229 2.39 3.40 21.67
CA PRO A 229 3.57 2.97 20.94
C PRO A 229 4.77 2.75 21.88
N ASP A 230 5.63 1.78 21.56
CA ASP A 230 6.85 1.42 22.32
C ASP A 230 7.83 2.59 22.58
N SER A 231 7.64 3.73 21.92
CA SER A 231 8.48 4.93 22.03
C SER A 231 8.40 5.64 23.38
N TRP A 232 7.50 5.24 24.28
CA TRP A 232 7.28 5.90 25.58
C TRP A 232 8.21 5.43 26.73
N ASN A 233 9.08 4.44 26.49
CA ASN A 233 10.01 3.91 27.50
C ASN A 233 11.15 4.86 27.94
N ARG A 234 11.08 6.17 27.68
CA ARG A 234 12.15 7.14 28.02
C ARG A 234 11.75 8.33 28.89
N VAL A 235 10.53 8.38 29.45
CA VAL A 235 10.08 9.53 30.27
C VAL A 235 10.14 9.28 31.80
N GLY A 236 10.68 8.14 32.24
CA GLY A 236 10.67 7.71 33.65
C GLY A 236 11.59 8.45 34.65
N SER A 237 11.74 9.78 34.62
CA SER A 237 12.57 10.45 35.64
C SER A 237 12.13 11.83 36.12
N TRP A 238 10.97 12.36 35.71
CA TRP A 238 10.52 13.71 36.11
C TRP A 238 9.19 13.68 36.87
N PHE A 239 9.11 14.48 37.93
CA PHE A 239 7.95 14.60 38.81
C PHE A 239 7.63 16.08 39.06
N VAL A 240 6.35 16.45 39.08
CA VAL A 240 5.92 17.81 39.44
C VAL A 240 5.65 17.87 40.93
N HIS A 241 6.43 18.66 41.67
CA HIS A 241 6.25 18.82 43.12
C HIS A 241 5.34 20.02 43.44
N SER A 242 5.43 21.10 42.66
CA SER A 242 4.50 22.23 42.68
C SER A 242 4.54 23.00 41.35
N ASN A 243 3.64 23.98 41.17
CA ASN A 243 3.53 24.78 39.95
C ASN A 243 4.82 25.54 39.56
N SER A 244 5.73 25.74 40.50
CA SER A 244 7.02 26.40 40.27
C SER A 244 8.22 25.50 40.55
N VAL A 245 8.02 24.21 40.84
CA VAL A 245 9.10 23.30 41.25
C VAL A 245 8.88 21.88 40.74
N TRP A 246 9.79 21.41 39.90
CA TRP A 246 9.84 20.05 39.38
C TRP A 246 11.04 19.30 39.97
N LEU A 247 10.94 17.97 40.09
CA LEU A 247 11.96 17.10 40.64
C LEU A 247 12.35 16.04 39.63
N LYS A 248 13.64 15.80 39.44
CA LYS A 248 14.16 14.75 38.58
C LYS A 248 14.91 13.70 39.39
N GLN A 249 14.48 12.44 39.32
CA GLN A 249 15.13 11.37 40.08
C GLN A 249 16.44 10.95 39.40
N GLY A 250 17.53 10.83 40.18
CA GLY A 250 18.81 10.36 39.69
C GLY A 250 18.78 8.88 39.30
N ARG A 251 19.59 8.49 38.30
CA ARG A 251 19.62 7.14 37.68
C ARG A 251 19.89 5.95 38.62
N THR A 252 20.21 6.16 39.89
CA THR A 252 20.71 5.10 40.80
C THR A 252 19.72 4.63 41.89
N GLY A 253 18.43 4.95 41.81
CA GLY A 253 17.43 4.43 42.76
C GLY A 253 17.60 4.86 44.22
N THR A 254 18.50 5.81 44.50
CA THR A 254 18.71 6.41 45.82
C THR A 254 17.78 7.61 46.01
N SER A 255 17.47 7.96 47.27
CA SER A 255 16.54 9.02 47.73
C SER A 255 16.94 10.47 47.39
N ASP A 256 17.72 10.67 46.33
CA ASP A 256 18.23 11.95 45.86
C ASP A 256 17.55 12.34 44.54
N ALA A 257 16.80 13.44 44.56
CA ALA A 257 16.20 14.06 43.38
C ALA A 257 16.78 15.48 43.15
N GLU A 258 17.03 15.80 41.89
CA GLU A 258 17.43 17.14 41.47
C GLU A 258 16.21 18.05 41.33
N ARG A 259 16.29 19.25 41.90
CA ARG A 259 15.20 20.22 41.88
C ARG A 259 15.37 21.21 40.73
N TYR A 260 14.27 21.50 40.07
CA TYR A 260 14.16 22.41 38.95
C TYR A 260 13.08 23.43 39.28
N GLU A 261 13.38 24.72 39.16
CA GLU A 261 12.38 25.77 39.33
C GLU A 261 11.80 26.17 37.98
N VAL A 262 10.49 26.28 37.94
CA VAL A 262 9.71 26.54 36.74
C VAL A 262 9.13 27.94 36.83
N PHE A 263 9.54 28.76 35.88
CA PHE A 263 9.03 30.10 35.63
C PHE A 263 8.16 30.07 34.37
N PRO A 264 7.29 31.07 34.15
CA PRO A 264 6.35 31.10 33.02
C PRO A 264 7.00 30.87 31.64
N ASP A 265 8.30 31.14 31.52
CA ASP A 265 9.06 31.20 30.28
C ASP A 265 10.42 30.47 30.37
N SER A 266 10.74 29.80 31.47
CA SER A 266 11.93 28.92 31.55
C SER A 266 11.88 27.91 32.70
N VAL A 267 12.55 26.76 32.52
CA VAL A 267 12.81 25.78 33.58
C VAL A 267 14.31 25.79 33.89
N GLN A 268 14.68 26.03 35.15
CA GLN A 268 16.08 26.14 35.57
C GLN A 268 16.42 25.10 36.62
N ALA A 269 17.48 24.34 36.38
CA ALA A 269 18.07 23.47 37.41
C ALA A 269 18.64 24.35 38.53
N THR A 270 18.29 24.09 39.80
CA THR A 270 18.85 24.86 40.91
C THR A 270 20.30 24.41 41.14
N THR A 271 21.25 25.01 40.43
CA THR A 271 22.68 24.65 40.56
C THR A 271 23.26 25.23 41.85
N GLY A 272 23.09 24.50 42.95
CA GLY A 272 23.76 24.70 44.23
C GLY A 272 23.97 23.35 44.94
N PRO A 273 24.97 23.22 45.84
CA PRO A 273 25.45 21.93 46.36
C PRO A 273 24.52 21.29 47.41
N ARG A 274 23.21 21.56 47.39
CA ARG A 274 22.25 20.97 48.32
C ARG A 274 21.24 20.13 47.55
N ARG A 275 21.50 18.82 47.47
CA ARG A 275 20.47 17.82 47.19
C ARG A 275 19.40 17.94 48.27
N HIS A 276 18.13 18.04 47.89
CA HIS A 276 17.03 18.09 48.84
C HIS A 276 16.71 16.67 49.28
N HIS A 277 16.89 16.38 50.58
CA HIS A 277 16.33 15.16 51.16
C HIS A 277 14.82 15.33 51.31
N VAL A 278 14.08 14.56 50.51
CA VAL A 278 12.63 14.38 50.64
C VAL A 278 12.35 13.58 51.91
N THR A 279 11.39 14.00 52.73
CA THR A 279 11.09 13.28 53.97
C THR A 279 10.47 11.92 53.67
N GLY A 280 10.65 10.94 54.55
CA GLY A 280 10.15 9.57 54.33
C GLY A 280 8.64 9.46 54.14
N SER A 281 7.85 10.43 54.63
CA SER A 281 6.40 10.47 54.41
C SER A 281 6.04 11.02 53.04
N GLU A 282 6.73 12.07 52.57
CA GLU A 282 6.54 12.64 51.22
C GLU A 282 6.98 11.64 50.15
N LEU A 283 8.07 10.90 50.41
CA LEU A 283 8.51 9.82 49.54
C LEU A 283 7.53 8.64 49.57
N SER A 284 6.89 8.33 50.70
CA SER A 284 5.88 7.25 50.78
C SER A 284 4.58 7.58 50.05
N GLU A 285 4.15 8.85 50.05
CA GLU A 285 2.97 9.29 49.29
C GLU A 285 3.23 9.28 47.78
N LEU A 286 4.43 9.72 47.37
CA LEU A 286 4.88 9.67 45.96
C LEU A 286 5.08 8.22 45.50
N LEU A 287 5.69 7.38 46.35
CA LEU A 287 5.90 5.95 46.12
C LEU A 287 4.58 5.19 46.12
N ALA A 288 3.54 5.56 46.88
CA ALA A 288 2.25 4.88 46.82
C ALA A 288 1.60 5.04 45.44
N VAL A 289 1.62 6.26 44.88
CA VAL A 289 1.07 6.56 43.54
C VAL A 289 1.88 5.92 42.42
N THR A 290 3.21 5.85 42.55
CA THR A 290 4.08 5.20 41.54
C THR A 290 4.16 3.68 41.71
N THR A 291 4.05 3.14 42.93
CA THR A 291 4.08 1.69 43.19
C THR A 291 2.82 1.01 42.68
N ASP A 292 1.66 1.68 42.73
CA ASP A 292 0.43 1.16 42.12
C ASP A 292 0.50 1.18 40.58
N TYR A 293 1.19 2.17 39.99
CA TYR A 293 1.50 2.24 38.56
C TYR A 293 2.51 1.16 38.11
N PHE A 294 3.60 0.95 38.87
CA PHE A 294 4.62 -0.03 38.54
C PHE A 294 4.22 -1.48 38.87
N ARG A 295 3.35 -1.74 39.87
CA ARG A 295 2.80 -3.09 40.13
C ARG A 295 1.85 -3.58 39.04
N ALA A 296 1.27 -2.68 38.25
CA ALA A 296 0.52 -3.02 37.03
C ALA A 296 1.49 -3.44 35.90
N MET A 297 2.60 -2.70 35.72
CA MET A 297 3.64 -2.99 34.73
C MET A 297 4.47 -4.26 35.01
N GLU A 298 4.80 -4.54 36.28
CA GLU A 298 5.71 -5.64 36.67
C GLU A 298 5.04 -7.03 36.58
N ARG A 299 3.71 -7.10 36.43
CA ARG A 299 2.98 -8.37 36.20
C ARG A 299 2.97 -8.81 34.74
N LEU A 300 3.46 -7.98 33.81
CA LEU A 300 3.39 -8.24 32.37
C LEU A 300 4.70 -8.77 31.75
N TYR A 301 5.82 -8.84 32.47
CA TYR A 301 7.09 -9.28 31.87
C TYR A 301 7.91 -10.20 32.79
N THR A 302 7.67 -11.51 32.70
CA THR A 302 8.70 -12.53 32.98
C THR A 302 8.66 -13.67 31.96
N THR A 303 9.87 -14.08 31.54
CA THR A 303 10.30 -15.16 30.60
C THR A 303 10.32 -14.78 29.10
N SER A 304 11.40 -14.97 28.32
CA SER A 304 12.74 -15.56 28.56
C SER A 304 13.75 -15.10 27.48
N ASP A 305 14.98 -14.81 27.96
CA ASP A 305 16.34 -15.06 27.43
C ASP A 305 16.67 -15.02 25.91
N ALA A 306 17.53 -14.06 25.52
CA ALA A 306 18.89 -14.33 25.01
C ALA A 306 19.65 -13.03 24.65
N LEU A 307 20.82 -12.83 25.26
CA LEU A 307 21.95 -11.98 24.86
C LEU A 307 23.19 -12.91 24.86
N PRO A 308 24.25 -12.71 24.04
CA PRO A 308 25.20 -11.62 24.32
C PRO A 308 26.04 -11.07 23.13
N ASP A 309 26.49 -9.81 23.26
CA ASP A 309 27.91 -9.37 23.19
C ASP A 309 28.03 -7.90 22.73
N ALA A 310 28.48 -7.01 23.63
CA ALA A 310 29.33 -5.85 23.31
C ALA A 310 29.90 -5.23 24.60
N GLU A 311 31.23 -5.24 24.70
CA GLU A 311 32.03 -4.79 25.83
C GLU A 311 31.99 -3.27 26.06
N ILE A 312 32.02 -2.89 27.34
CA ILE A 312 32.27 -1.55 27.83
C ILE A 312 33.79 -1.34 27.91
N THR A 313 34.30 -0.25 27.32
CA THR A 313 35.61 0.33 27.69
C THR A 313 35.45 1.82 28.02
N GLU A 314 35.97 2.20 29.19
CA GLU A 314 36.04 3.57 29.71
C GLU A 314 37.18 4.38 29.03
N PRO A 315 37.14 5.73 29.04
CA PRO A 315 38.21 6.57 28.50
C PRO A 315 39.27 7.01 29.54
N ASP A 316 40.55 6.89 29.14
CA ASP A 316 41.74 7.38 29.87
C ASP A 316 42.09 8.86 29.56
N GLY A 317 42.35 9.63 30.62
CA GLY A 317 43.58 10.40 30.88
C GLY A 317 44.18 11.45 29.89
N PHE A 318 44.00 12.74 30.26
CA PHE A 318 44.98 13.86 30.26
C PHE A 318 45.53 14.59 28.98
N ALA A 319 45.40 15.94 29.05
CA ALA A 319 46.44 17.00 28.86
C ALA A 319 46.48 17.94 27.61
N HIS A 320 46.13 19.22 27.87
CA HIS A 320 46.64 20.55 27.42
C HIS A 320 47.25 20.80 26.00
N TYR A 321 46.82 21.88 25.30
CA TYR A 321 47.44 23.23 25.36
C TYR A 321 46.73 24.29 24.48
N VAL A 322 46.73 25.52 25.00
CA VAL A 322 46.29 26.78 24.36
C VAL A 322 47.34 27.30 23.39
N ARG A 323 46.95 27.76 22.20
CA ARG A 323 47.77 28.60 21.32
C ARG A 323 47.23 30.03 21.26
N LYS A 324 48.03 30.96 21.80
CA LYS A 324 47.93 32.43 21.64
C LYS A 324 48.12 32.80 20.17
N ASN A 325 47.22 33.61 19.61
CA ASN A 325 47.53 34.77 18.75
C ASN A 325 46.24 35.38 18.19
N ALA A 326 45.80 36.49 18.79
CA ALA A 326 45.07 37.54 18.09
C ALA A 326 45.41 38.88 18.78
N PRO A 327 45.78 39.92 18.02
CA PRO A 327 46.20 41.19 18.60
C PRO A 327 45.00 41.97 19.13
N ALA A 328 45.16 42.55 20.32
CA ALA A 328 44.37 43.68 20.74
C ALA A 328 44.67 44.87 19.81
N VAL A 329 43.66 45.64 19.43
CA VAL A 329 43.48 47.06 19.77
C VAL A 329 42.22 47.56 19.06
N ASP A 330 41.19 47.85 19.85
CA ASP A 330 40.65 49.20 19.96
C ASP A 330 39.94 49.27 21.34
N GLY A 331 40.41 50.02 22.34
CA GLY A 331 41.29 51.18 22.29
C GLY A 331 40.57 52.47 22.66
N VAL A 332 39.26 52.47 22.89
CA VAL A 332 38.54 53.65 23.40
C VAL A 332 37.35 53.19 24.24
N THR A 333 37.55 53.00 25.55
CA THR A 333 36.63 53.31 26.68
C THR A 333 37.27 52.79 27.97
N GLN A 334 38.49 53.23 28.28
CA GLN A 334 39.17 52.92 29.54
C GLN A 334 39.67 54.19 30.24
N ALA A 335 38.82 55.23 30.25
CA ALA A 335 39.07 56.43 31.02
C ALA A 335 37.74 57.09 31.40
N ARG A 336 37.14 56.65 32.52
CA ARG A 336 36.30 57.44 33.45
C ARG A 336 35.58 56.51 34.45
N CYS A 337 36.33 55.91 35.38
CA CYS A 337 35.91 55.72 36.79
C CYS A 337 37.03 55.15 37.68
N GLY A 338 38.14 54.64 37.11
CA GLY A 338 39.39 54.43 37.85
C GLY A 338 39.33 53.50 39.07
N LYS A 339 38.43 52.50 39.11
CA LYS A 339 38.41 51.50 40.19
C LYS A 339 38.25 50.08 39.66
N ARG A 340 39.21 49.21 40.01
CA ARG A 340 39.07 47.74 39.98
C ARG A 340 38.15 47.32 41.11
N TRP A 341 37.13 46.52 40.81
CA TRP A 341 36.40 45.77 41.84
C TRP A 341 36.63 44.28 41.63
N ARG A 342 37.29 43.63 42.60
CA ARG A 342 37.23 42.17 42.82
C ARG A 342 36.22 41.91 43.93
N ARG A 343 35.40 40.87 43.76
CA ARG A 343 34.36 40.42 44.70
C ARG A 343 34.95 39.96 46.04
N SER A 344 34.21 40.22 47.12
CA SER A 344 34.11 39.33 48.27
C SER A 344 32.64 39.16 48.64
N SER A 345 32.32 37.97 49.14
CA SER A 345 31.02 37.39 49.45
C SER A 345 30.07 38.24 50.31
N GLY A 346 28.79 38.20 49.95
CA GLY A 346 27.62 38.24 50.84
C GLY A 346 27.48 39.41 51.81
N VAL A 347 26.70 40.44 51.41
CA VAL A 347 25.75 41.21 52.23
C VAL A 347 24.90 42.06 51.26
N ALA A 348 23.59 42.12 51.49
CA ALA A 348 22.64 42.96 50.77
C ALA A 348 22.90 44.46 51.08
N VAL A 349 22.88 45.30 50.05
CA VAL A 349 22.81 46.76 50.23
C VAL A 349 21.81 47.33 49.24
N GLU A 350 20.66 47.72 49.78
CA GLU A 350 19.73 48.66 49.18
C GLU A 350 20.37 50.05 49.04
N THR A 351 20.01 50.74 47.96
CA THR A 351 20.09 52.21 47.76
C THR A 351 21.45 52.90 47.84
N LEU A 352 22.05 53.18 46.67
CA LEU A 352 22.82 54.43 46.44
C LEU A 352 22.61 54.92 44.98
N PRO A 353 22.61 56.25 44.74
CA PRO A 353 22.13 56.85 43.50
C PRO A 353 23.14 56.74 42.35
N VAL A 354 22.64 56.41 41.15
CA VAL A 354 23.43 56.34 39.92
C VAL A 354 23.45 57.71 39.22
N CYS A 355 24.61 58.04 38.63
CA CYS A 355 24.87 59.28 37.91
C CYS A 355 23.93 59.49 36.69
N PRO A 356 23.26 60.66 36.55
CA PRO A 356 22.31 60.94 35.45
C PRO A 356 22.88 60.92 34.02
N LEU A 357 24.21 60.90 33.87
CA LEU A 357 24.87 60.87 32.55
C LEU A 357 25.09 59.44 32.01
N CYS A 358 24.98 58.42 32.86
CA CYS A 358 25.09 57.02 32.43
C CYS A 358 23.76 56.48 31.85
N GLU A 359 22.63 56.96 32.37
CA GLU A 359 21.27 56.50 32.02
C GLU A 359 20.89 56.88 30.57
N ARG A 360 21.21 58.11 30.14
CA ARG A 360 20.90 58.58 28.76
C ARG A 360 21.76 57.93 27.67
N SER A 361 22.93 57.38 28.01
CA SER A 361 23.76 56.63 27.04
C SER A 361 23.32 55.17 26.90
N TRP A 362 22.61 54.65 27.91
CA TRP A 362 22.09 53.29 27.94
C TRP A 362 20.76 53.20 27.19
N GLU A 363 19.84 54.16 27.39
CA GLU A 363 18.54 54.19 26.66
C GLU A 363 18.71 54.35 25.14
N ALA A 364 19.70 55.12 24.68
CA ALA A 364 19.99 55.28 23.26
C ALA A 364 20.68 54.06 22.62
N ARG A 365 21.26 53.13 23.41
CA ARG A 365 21.89 51.89 22.92
C ARG A 365 20.99 50.66 23.07
N VAL A 366 20.06 50.67 24.01
CA VAL A 366 19.11 49.55 24.21
C VAL A 366 18.03 49.54 23.12
N ALA A 367 17.68 50.68 22.53
CA ALA A 367 16.72 50.72 21.42
C ALA A 367 17.24 50.07 20.11
N ASP A 368 18.56 49.93 19.94
CA ASP A 368 19.17 49.41 18.70
C ASP A 368 19.75 47.98 18.84
N VAL A 369 19.78 47.40 20.06
CA VAL A 369 20.45 46.11 20.35
C VAL A 369 19.49 44.99 20.84
N VAL A 370 18.19 45.25 20.98
CA VAL A 370 17.22 44.21 21.43
C VAL A 370 16.75 43.25 20.33
N ALA A 371 17.31 43.31 19.11
CA ALA A 371 17.19 42.19 18.17
C ALA A 371 18.44 41.31 18.29
N LYS A 372 18.32 40.12 18.89
CA LYS A 372 19.36 39.08 18.79
C LYS A 372 19.74 38.94 17.30
N PRO A 373 21.01 39.10 16.90
CA PRO A 373 21.37 38.84 15.52
C PRO A 373 21.04 37.37 15.22
N PRO A 374 20.37 37.07 14.09
CA PRO A 374 20.15 35.68 13.72
C PRO A 374 21.51 34.96 13.66
N PRO A 375 21.58 33.68 14.06
CA PRO A 375 22.83 32.92 13.96
C PRO A 375 23.37 33.01 12.53
N PRO A 376 24.71 33.06 12.34
CA PRO A 376 25.30 33.14 11.01
C PRO A 376 24.77 32.03 10.12
N LEU A 377 24.45 32.30 8.85
CA LEU A 377 23.90 31.29 7.93
C LEU A 377 24.77 30.03 7.85
N GLY A 378 26.10 30.18 7.94
CA GLY A 378 27.04 29.05 7.99
C GLY A 378 27.04 28.25 9.29
N TYR A 379 26.36 28.72 10.34
CA TYR A 379 26.10 27.98 11.58
C TYR A 379 24.81 27.17 11.46
N LEU A 380 23.71 27.77 11.00
CA LEU A 380 22.46 27.03 10.76
C LEU A 380 22.63 25.97 9.67
N ARG A 381 23.41 26.25 8.63
CA ARG A 381 23.81 25.25 7.62
C ARG A 381 24.58 24.09 8.23
N ARG A 382 25.57 24.37 9.09
CA ARG A 382 26.32 23.31 9.76
C ARG A 382 25.45 22.51 10.73
N GLN A 383 24.51 23.15 11.43
CA GLN A 383 23.55 22.45 12.25
C GLN A 383 22.62 21.55 11.44
N ALA A 384 22.15 22.01 10.27
CA ALA A 384 21.39 21.16 9.37
C ALA A 384 22.26 19.99 8.87
N GLU A 385 23.47 20.24 8.36
CA GLU A 385 24.39 19.19 7.90
C GLU A 385 24.80 18.21 9.02
N GLU A 386 25.02 18.68 10.24
CA GLU A 386 25.39 17.86 11.41
C GLU A 386 24.20 17.06 11.93
N ALA A 387 23.01 17.65 11.98
CA ALA A 387 21.77 16.95 12.32
C ALA A 387 21.48 15.82 11.31
N LEU A 388 21.68 16.09 10.02
CA LEU A 388 21.52 15.08 8.97
C LEU A 388 22.57 13.97 9.06
N ARG A 389 23.84 14.31 9.34
CA ARG A 389 24.89 13.29 9.60
C ARG A 389 24.63 12.48 10.87
N ALA A 390 23.79 13.01 11.77
CA ALA A 390 23.43 12.38 13.04
C ALA A 390 22.02 11.74 13.00
N ASP A 391 21.38 11.69 11.83
CA ASP A 391 20.04 11.13 11.63
C ASP A 391 18.93 11.78 12.49
N ASP A 392 19.02 13.11 12.65
CA ASP A 392 18.08 13.92 13.43
C ASP A 392 17.28 14.84 12.47
N ALA A 393 16.27 14.25 11.82
CA ALA A 393 15.44 14.92 10.82
C ALA A 393 14.65 16.10 11.40
N ASP A 394 14.21 16.03 12.66
CA ASP A 394 13.55 17.13 13.35
C ASP A 394 14.51 18.29 13.63
N ALA A 395 15.76 18.01 14.03
CA ALA A 395 16.78 19.05 14.18
C ALA A 395 17.19 19.65 12.82
N ALA A 396 17.23 18.85 11.76
CA ALA A 396 17.46 19.33 10.40
C ALA A 396 16.30 20.22 9.92
N ALA A 397 15.05 19.78 10.08
CA ALA A 397 13.85 20.55 9.75
C ALA A 397 13.76 21.83 10.58
N ALA A 398 14.07 21.78 11.88
CA ALA A 398 14.11 22.96 12.74
C ALA A 398 15.24 23.93 12.36
N ALA A 399 16.40 23.43 11.94
CA ALA A 399 17.49 24.25 11.43
C ALA A 399 17.10 24.93 10.12
N LEU A 400 16.42 24.22 9.22
CA LEU A 400 15.88 24.72 7.95
C LEU A 400 14.74 25.74 8.16
N GLU A 401 13.81 25.50 9.08
CA GLU A 401 12.75 26.46 9.42
C GLU A 401 13.30 27.73 10.09
N ARG A 402 14.31 27.61 10.96
CA ARG A 402 15.02 28.78 11.52
C ARG A 402 15.78 29.56 10.45
N LEU A 403 16.25 28.86 9.41
CA LEU A 403 16.83 29.45 8.22
C LEU A 403 15.78 30.21 7.40
N ARG A 404 14.53 29.71 7.36
CA ARG A 404 13.36 30.33 6.69
C ARG A 404 12.94 31.62 7.39
N GLU A 405 12.93 31.60 8.72
CA GLU A 405 12.48 32.70 9.58
C GLU A 405 13.54 33.78 9.83
N ALA A 406 14.80 33.54 9.44
CA ALA A 406 15.88 34.49 9.67
C ALA A 406 15.60 35.83 8.95
N PRO A 407 15.53 36.98 9.65
CA PRO A 407 15.20 38.26 9.02
C PRO A 407 16.32 38.70 8.07
N PHE A 408 16.10 38.54 6.77
CA PHE A 408 17.02 38.90 5.69
C PHE A 408 17.05 40.43 5.48
N LYS A 409 17.84 41.15 6.26
CA LYS A 409 17.95 42.63 6.18
C LYS A 409 18.65 43.19 4.92
N ARG A 410 19.01 42.37 3.92
CA ARG A 410 19.52 42.87 2.62
C ARG A 410 18.95 42.07 1.45
N PRO A 411 18.56 42.74 0.35
CA PRO A 411 18.09 42.07 -0.86
C PRO A 411 19.19 41.15 -1.41
N PHE A 412 18.80 39.94 -1.81
CA PHE A 412 19.62 38.79 -2.24
C PHE A 412 20.60 39.02 -3.40
N GLY A 413 20.77 40.25 -3.89
CA GLY A 413 21.55 40.57 -5.08
C GLY A 413 23.04 40.19 -5.03
N THR A 414 23.61 39.77 -3.89
CA THR A 414 25.06 39.52 -3.78
C THR A 414 25.48 38.17 -3.19
N ASN A 415 24.57 37.24 -2.85
CA ASN A 415 25.00 35.94 -2.30
C ASN A 415 24.32 34.73 -2.95
N ARG A 416 24.35 34.70 -4.28
CA ARG A 416 23.97 33.54 -5.12
C ARG A 416 24.62 32.23 -4.64
N THR A 417 25.85 32.30 -4.15
CA THR A 417 26.60 31.13 -3.65
C THR A 417 25.98 30.51 -2.40
N ALA A 418 25.49 31.32 -1.45
CA ALA A 418 24.87 30.79 -0.24
C ALA A 418 23.49 30.16 -0.52
N VAL A 419 22.72 30.74 -1.44
CA VAL A 419 21.45 30.17 -1.92
C VAL A 419 21.69 28.84 -2.62
N ARG A 420 22.64 28.80 -3.57
CA ARG A 420 22.99 27.58 -4.31
C ARG A 420 23.49 26.47 -3.38
N GLN A 421 24.29 26.80 -2.38
CA GLN A 421 24.80 25.81 -1.41
C GLN A 421 23.71 25.26 -0.47
N LEU A 422 22.71 26.07 -0.11
CA LEU A 422 21.56 25.61 0.67
C LEU A 422 20.61 24.75 -0.19
N SER A 423 20.45 25.11 -1.47
CA SER A 423 19.75 24.31 -2.46
C SER A 423 20.44 22.97 -2.74
N GLU A 424 21.77 22.96 -2.88
CA GLU A 424 22.58 21.74 -3.01
C GLU A 424 22.44 20.85 -1.75
N ALA A 425 22.52 21.41 -0.53
CA ALA A 425 22.36 20.63 0.70
C ALA A 425 20.94 20.07 0.90
N ALA A 426 19.90 20.83 0.56
CA ALA A 426 18.52 20.36 0.57
C ALA A 426 18.25 19.32 -0.52
N PHE A 427 19.02 19.33 -1.61
CA PHE A 427 18.94 18.36 -2.69
C PHE A 427 19.74 17.08 -2.42
N ASP A 428 20.89 17.17 -1.76
CA ASP A 428 21.65 15.99 -1.33
C ASP A 428 20.83 15.13 -0.35
N LEU A 429 19.98 15.78 0.44
CA LEU A 429 18.89 15.22 1.25
C LEU A 429 17.83 14.43 0.45
N LEU A 430 17.67 14.71 -0.84
CA LEU A 430 16.74 13.98 -1.75
C LEU A 430 17.38 12.75 -2.36
N ARG A 431 18.71 12.70 -2.37
CA ARG A 431 19.54 11.65 -3.00
C ARG A 431 19.89 10.51 -2.04
N THR A 432 19.64 10.64 -0.74
CA THR A 432 19.71 9.50 0.19
C THR A 432 18.61 8.51 -0.20
N PRO A 433 18.97 7.30 -0.66
CA PRO A 433 17.99 6.33 -1.12
C PRO A 433 17.09 5.90 0.03
N ALA A 434 15.84 5.58 -0.30
CA ALA A 434 14.87 4.98 0.63
C ALA A 434 15.30 3.59 1.15
N GLU A 435 16.45 3.08 0.70
CA GLU A 435 17.03 1.79 1.07
C GLU A 435 17.75 1.80 2.42
N GLU A 436 18.06 2.99 2.95
CA GLU A 436 18.55 3.13 4.32
C GLU A 436 17.33 3.37 5.23
N ASP A 437 17.00 2.38 6.09
CA ASP A 437 15.87 2.23 7.04
C ASP A 437 15.55 3.42 7.99
N PHE A 438 16.04 4.62 7.71
CA PHE A 438 16.21 5.68 8.70
C PHE A 438 15.20 6.84 8.57
N VAL A 439 14.45 6.99 7.46
CA VAL A 439 13.43 8.06 7.31
C VAL A 439 12.13 7.52 6.71
N SER A 440 11.01 7.70 7.43
CA SER A 440 9.68 7.28 6.94
C SER A 440 9.24 8.08 5.70
N SER A 441 8.43 7.48 4.81
CA SER A 441 7.90 8.16 3.62
C SER A 441 7.17 9.46 3.96
N ALA A 442 6.45 9.50 5.08
CA ALA A 442 5.75 10.69 5.58
C ALA A 442 6.71 11.83 5.95
N GLU A 443 7.86 11.49 6.56
CA GLU A 443 8.87 12.46 6.95
C GLU A 443 9.67 12.99 5.75
N ARG A 444 9.98 12.11 4.79
CA ARG A 444 10.53 12.51 3.50
C ARG A 444 9.61 13.46 2.74
N LEU A 445 8.30 13.20 2.75
CA LEU A 445 7.27 14.06 2.17
C LEU A 445 7.22 15.44 2.84
N ARG A 446 7.32 15.48 4.18
CA ARG A 446 7.38 16.73 4.95
C ARG A 446 8.61 17.56 4.55
N LEU A 447 9.78 16.94 4.47
CA LEU A 447 11.02 17.62 4.06
C LEU A 447 10.94 18.13 2.62
N LEU A 448 10.37 17.33 1.71
CA LEU A 448 10.11 17.73 0.33
C LEU A 448 9.15 18.92 0.23
N GLY A 449 8.08 18.97 1.05
CA GLY A 449 7.16 20.11 1.10
C GLY A 449 7.82 21.41 1.58
N VAL A 450 8.75 21.31 2.53
CA VAL A 450 9.60 22.45 2.93
C VAL A 450 10.49 22.90 1.77
N ALA A 451 11.14 21.96 1.08
CA ALA A 451 11.99 22.26 -0.07
C ALA A 451 11.20 22.93 -1.21
N GLU A 452 9.99 22.45 -1.52
CA GLU A 452 9.10 23.01 -2.54
C GLU A 452 8.77 24.48 -2.23
N THR A 453 8.35 24.76 -1.00
CA THR A 453 8.03 26.12 -0.52
C THR A 453 9.25 27.04 -0.64
N TRP A 454 10.43 26.53 -0.28
CA TRP A 454 11.69 27.24 -0.38
C TRP A 454 12.04 27.60 -1.83
N TYR A 455 12.01 26.63 -2.74
CA TYR A 455 12.34 26.86 -4.15
C TYR A 455 11.33 27.78 -4.84
N ARG A 456 10.04 27.73 -4.46
CA ARG A 456 9.03 28.70 -4.94
C ARG A 456 9.37 30.12 -4.51
N ASN A 457 9.71 30.34 -3.24
CA ASN A 457 10.15 31.66 -2.75
C ASN A 457 11.43 32.13 -3.45
N LEU A 458 12.40 31.23 -3.64
CA LEU A 458 13.63 31.54 -4.36
C LEU A 458 13.37 31.90 -5.82
N ALA A 459 12.39 31.29 -6.48
CA ALA A 459 12.02 31.60 -7.86
C ALA A 459 11.48 33.03 -8.01
N GLU A 460 10.80 33.57 -6.99
CA GLU A 460 10.36 34.97 -6.97
C GLU A 460 11.53 35.95 -6.79
N ILE A 461 12.53 35.56 -5.98
CA ILE A 461 13.69 36.39 -5.64
C ILE A 461 14.73 36.39 -6.77
N LEU A 462 14.94 35.25 -7.42
CA LEU A 462 15.95 35.02 -8.46
C LEU A 462 15.34 34.42 -9.74
N PRO A 463 14.41 35.12 -10.42
CA PRO A 463 13.61 34.58 -11.54
C PRO A 463 14.40 34.27 -12.82
N ALA A 464 15.69 34.60 -12.86
CA ALA A 464 16.60 34.42 -13.98
C ALA A 464 17.65 33.32 -13.75
N ASP A 465 17.61 32.62 -12.61
CA ASP A 465 18.48 31.49 -12.31
C ASP A 465 17.80 30.19 -12.77
N ALA A 466 18.41 29.48 -13.73
CA ALA A 466 17.84 28.27 -14.32
C ALA A 466 17.85 27.06 -13.36
N ASP A 467 18.73 27.07 -12.36
CA ASP A 467 18.87 25.97 -11.38
C ASP A 467 17.62 25.87 -10.49
N ILE A 468 17.02 27.01 -10.14
CA ILE A 468 15.86 27.07 -9.23
C ILE A 468 14.62 26.35 -9.79
N PRO A 469 14.10 26.69 -10.99
CA PRO A 469 12.98 25.95 -11.56
C PRO A 469 13.36 24.50 -11.88
N TRP A 470 14.62 24.18 -12.19
CA TRP A 470 15.04 22.79 -12.31
C TRP A 470 14.88 22.01 -11.02
N ARG A 471 15.45 22.51 -9.91
CA ARG A 471 15.34 21.89 -8.59
C ARG A 471 13.90 21.75 -8.13
N LEU A 472 13.06 22.76 -8.39
CA LEU A 472 11.64 22.72 -8.08
C LEU A 472 10.92 21.59 -8.85
N GLY A 473 11.24 21.40 -10.13
CA GLY A 473 10.73 20.26 -10.90
C GLY A 473 11.14 18.91 -10.30
N GLN A 474 12.39 18.77 -9.84
CA GLN A 474 12.86 17.54 -9.18
C GLN A 474 12.16 17.28 -7.85
N VAL A 475 11.91 18.32 -7.05
CA VAL A 475 11.16 18.19 -5.78
C VAL A 475 9.74 17.70 -6.04
N VAL A 476 9.05 18.25 -7.05
CA VAL A 476 7.69 17.84 -7.40
C VAL A 476 7.62 16.38 -7.84
N VAL A 477 8.58 15.91 -8.65
CA VAL A 477 8.69 14.50 -9.05
C VAL A 477 8.96 13.61 -7.82
N ALA A 478 9.90 13.99 -6.96
CA ALA A 478 10.24 13.20 -5.77
C ALA A 478 9.08 13.12 -4.76
N GLN A 479 8.24 14.16 -4.66
CA GLN A 479 7.00 14.11 -3.87
C GLN A 479 6.03 13.08 -4.45
N GLU A 480 5.85 13.08 -5.78
CA GLU A 480 4.97 12.16 -6.48
C GLU A 480 5.46 10.70 -6.46
N GLU A 481 6.78 10.49 -6.33
CA GLU A 481 7.38 9.18 -6.09
C GLU A 481 7.19 8.72 -4.64
N CYS A 482 7.30 9.62 -3.65
CA CYS A 482 7.08 9.28 -2.23
C CYS A 482 5.61 9.04 -1.85
N GLU A 483 4.67 9.69 -2.52
CA GLU A 483 3.24 9.57 -2.20
C GLU A 483 2.61 8.27 -2.72
N GLU A 484 3.29 7.53 -3.62
CA GLU A 484 2.77 6.32 -4.28
C GLU A 484 1.29 6.45 -4.68
N SER A 485 0.91 7.62 -5.21
CA SER A 485 -0.48 7.96 -5.49
C SER A 485 -1.12 6.96 -6.46
N VAL A 486 -2.20 6.30 -6.04
CA VAL A 486 -3.06 5.47 -6.90
C VAL A 486 -3.97 6.34 -7.77
N ASP A 487 -4.01 7.66 -7.53
CA ASP A 487 -4.79 8.61 -8.32
C ASP A 487 -3.99 9.11 -9.54
N ALA A 488 -4.33 8.55 -10.70
CA ALA A 488 -3.77 8.90 -12.00
C ALA A 488 -3.94 10.38 -12.38
N GLU A 489 -5.02 11.03 -11.95
CA GLU A 489 -5.29 12.45 -12.27
C GLU A 489 -4.38 13.37 -11.45
N ARG A 490 -4.23 13.08 -10.16
CA ARG A 490 -3.26 13.79 -9.31
C ARG A 490 -1.83 13.61 -9.81
N SER A 491 -1.40 12.38 -10.10
CA SER A 491 -0.06 12.11 -10.62
C SER A 491 0.21 12.89 -11.91
N ARG A 492 -0.75 12.90 -12.83
CA ARG A 492 -0.66 13.67 -14.08
C ARG A 492 -0.44 15.16 -13.81
N ASP A 493 -1.19 15.73 -12.88
CA ASP A 493 -1.12 17.16 -12.57
C ASP A 493 0.24 17.54 -11.94
N ARG A 494 0.79 16.66 -11.10
CA ARG A 494 2.13 16.83 -10.49
C ARG A 494 3.25 16.71 -11.52
N TYR A 495 3.22 15.71 -12.40
CA TYR A 495 4.19 15.66 -13.49
C TYR A 495 4.05 16.83 -14.47
N SER A 496 2.82 17.29 -14.72
CA SER A 496 2.59 18.49 -15.54
C SER A 496 3.16 19.75 -14.89
N GLU A 497 3.10 19.84 -13.56
CA GLU A 497 3.76 20.89 -12.78
C GLU A 497 5.28 20.79 -12.88
N ALA A 498 5.87 19.60 -12.69
CA ALA A 498 7.31 19.38 -12.86
C ALA A 498 7.80 19.76 -14.26
N VAL A 499 7.09 19.33 -15.29
CA VAL A 499 7.37 19.66 -16.70
C VAL A 499 7.29 21.18 -16.93
N ARG A 500 6.37 21.90 -16.29
CA ARG A 500 6.29 23.37 -16.36
C ARG A 500 7.54 24.02 -15.76
N HIS A 501 8.02 23.49 -14.64
CA HIS A 501 9.23 23.97 -14.00
C HIS A 501 10.49 23.69 -14.84
N TYR A 502 10.66 22.48 -15.37
CA TYR A 502 11.76 22.19 -16.27
C TYR A 502 11.73 23.02 -17.56
N ARG A 503 10.54 23.28 -18.13
CA ARG A 503 10.40 24.21 -19.27
C ARG A 503 10.89 25.60 -18.92
N ARG A 504 10.58 26.08 -17.72
CA ARG A 504 11.06 27.39 -17.27
C ARG A 504 12.58 27.44 -17.13
N SER A 505 13.20 26.34 -16.67
CA SER A 505 14.66 26.20 -16.66
C SER A 505 15.24 26.21 -18.07
N LEU A 506 14.67 25.43 -18.98
CA LEU A 506 15.08 25.37 -20.39
C LEU A 506 14.87 26.69 -21.14
N GLU A 507 13.85 27.49 -20.81
CA GLU A 507 13.70 28.85 -21.37
C GLU A 507 14.88 29.77 -21.00
N LEU A 508 15.47 29.56 -19.82
CA LEU A 508 16.62 30.32 -19.34
C LEU A 508 17.92 29.77 -19.92
N GLU A 509 18.01 28.45 -20.11
CA GLU A 509 19.16 27.76 -20.73
C GLU A 509 18.70 26.81 -21.87
N PRO A 510 18.42 27.34 -23.09
CA PRO A 510 17.77 26.59 -24.18
C PRO A 510 18.56 25.44 -24.79
N ASP A 511 19.85 25.37 -24.51
CA ASP A 511 20.76 24.35 -25.03
C ASP A 511 21.07 23.24 -24.01
N ASP A 512 20.46 23.26 -22.83
CA ASP A 512 20.69 22.25 -21.80
C ASP A 512 20.02 20.91 -22.17
N VAL A 513 20.87 19.96 -22.60
CA VAL A 513 20.48 18.60 -22.94
C VAL A 513 19.92 17.86 -21.73
N ASP A 514 20.49 18.05 -20.54
CA ASP A 514 20.04 17.34 -19.35
C ASP A 514 18.63 17.81 -18.97
N MET A 515 18.31 19.10 -19.08
CA MET A 515 16.94 19.61 -18.87
C MET A 515 15.94 19.00 -19.86
N LEU A 516 16.33 18.90 -21.14
CA LEU A 516 15.51 18.27 -22.16
C LEU A 516 15.21 16.80 -21.83
N LEU A 517 16.22 16.05 -21.37
CA LEU A 517 16.07 14.67 -20.94
C LEU A 517 15.24 14.53 -19.65
N ARG A 518 15.28 15.50 -18.73
CA ARG A 518 14.43 15.50 -17.53
C ARG A 518 12.97 15.78 -17.84
N ILE A 519 12.68 16.67 -18.79
CA ILE A 519 11.31 16.85 -19.31
C ILE A 519 10.81 15.54 -19.90
N ASP A 520 11.66 14.88 -20.69
CA ASP A 520 11.36 13.58 -21.28
C ASP A 520 11.05 12.52 -20.21
N ASP A 521 11.90 12.38 -19.18
CA ASP A 521 11.69 11.46 -18.06
C ASP A 521 10.35 11.73 -17.34
N ALA A 522 10.05 12.99 -17.01
CA ALA A 522 8.81 13.34 -16.32
C ALA A 522 7.56 13.05 -17.18
N LEU A 523 7.64 13.27 -18.50
CA LEU A 523 6.56 12.90 -19.43
C LEU A 523 6.39 11.38 -19.52
N HIS A 524 7.48 10.61 -19.51
CA HIS A 524 7.44 9.15 -19.50
C HIS A 524 6.85 8.60 -18.19
N GLN A 525 7.27 9.13 -17.05
CA GLN A 525 6.71 8.76 -15.74
C GLN A 525 5.21 9.08 -15.66
N ALA A 526 4.78 10.25 -16.16
CA ALA A 526 3.37 10.59 -16.27
C ALA A 526 2.61 9.63 -17.19
N ALA A 527 3.18 9.30 -18.35
CA ALA A 527 2.57 8.41 -19.31
C ALA A 527 2.36 6.99 -18.76
N GLY A 528 3.21 6.53 -17.85
CA GLY A 528 3.06 5.26 -17.15
C GLY A 528 1.92 5.22 -16.12
N ARG A 529 1.40 6.36 -15.69
CA ARG A 529 0.34 6.46 -14.66
C ARG A 529 -1.03 6.84 -15.20
N VAL A 530 -1.16 7.05 -16.51
CA VAL A 530 -2.41 7.48 -17.17
C VAL A 530 -2.91 6.43 -18.16
N GLY A 531 -4.15 6.60 -18.62
CA GLY A 531 -4.74 5.73 -19.63
C GLY A 531 -4.05 5.83 -21.00
N ARG A 532 -4.18 4.78 -21.80
CA ARG A 532 -3.51 4.60 -23.10
C ARG A 532 -3.53 5.81 -24.06
N GLU A 533 -4.68 6.44 -24.25
CA GLU A 533 -4.81 7.59 -25.15
C GLU A 533 -3.96 8.78 -24.69
N GLU A 534 -3.95 9.01 -23.37
CA GLU A 534 -3.19 10.09 -22.75
C GLU A 534 -1.69 9.77 -22.75
N SER A 535 -1.31 8.52 -22.50
CA SER A 535 0.09 8.08 -22.60
C SER A 535 0.63 8.36 -24.00
N GLU A 536 -0.11 8.03 -25.07
CA GLU A 536 0.31 8.30 -26.45
C GLU A 536 0.51 9.79 -26.72
N ARG A 537 -0.38 10.64 -26.18
CA ARG A 537 -0.25 12.09 -26.28
C ARG A 537 1.03 12.60 -25.63
N LEU A 538 1.36 12.09 -24.44
CA LEU A 538 2.57 12.47 -23.70
C LEU A 538 3.85 12.01 -24.41
N TYR A 539 3.90 10.78 -24.93
CA TYR A 539 5.05 10.33 -25.73
C TYR A 539 5.18 11.11 -27.04
N ARG A 540 4.07 11.46 -27.70
CA ARG A 540 4.09 12.30 -28.90
C ARG A 540 4.62 13.70 -28.60
N GLU A 541 4.24 14.27 -27.45
CA GLU A 541 4.78 15.55 -27.01
C GLU A 541 6.29 15.46 -26.73
N SER A 542 6.73 14.42 -26.01
CA SER A 542 8.15 14.14 -25.74
C SER A 542 8.94 14.04 -27.05
N GLU A 543 8.48 13.21 -27.98
CA GLU A 543 9.11 13.02 -29.29
C GLU A 543 9.22 14.34 -30.06
N HIS A 544 8.11 15.09 -30.16
CA HIS A 544 8.10 16.36 -30.88
C HIS A 544 9.14 17.34 -30.30
N ARG A 545 9.21 17.45 -28.97
CA ARG A 545 10.15 18.34 -28.28
C ARG A 545 11.61 17.94 -28.51
N LEU A 546 11.91 16.66 -28.39
CA LEU A 546 13.27 16.15 -28.63
C LEU A 546 13.69 16.42 -30.08
N ARG A 547 12.80 16.17 -31.05
CA ARG A 547 13.06 16.35 -32.48
C ARG A 547 13.38 17.79 -32.87
N VAL A 548 12.63 18.76 -32.33
CA VAL A 548 12.84 20.18 -32.68
C VAL A 548 13.96 20.84 -31.86
N SER A 549 14.57 20.12 -30.92
CA SER A 549 15.63 20.66 -30.09
C SER A 549 16.92 20.93 -30.91
N PRO A 550 17.69 21.98 -30.57
CA PRO A 550 19.00 22.22 -31.19
C PRO A 550 19.96 21.04 -31.03
N ALA A 551 19.86 20.30 -29.92
CA ALA A 551 20.69 19.14 -29.63
C ALA A 551 20.46 17.98 -30.61
N ALA A 552 19.22 17.72 -31.02
CA ALA A 552 18.92 16.74 -32.07
C ALA A 552 19.54 17.17 -33.42
N GLY A 553 19.46 18.46 -33.77
CA GLY A 553 20.09 19.00 -34.98
C GLY A 553 21.62 18.90 -34.99
N ARG A 554 22.26 18.92 -33.80
CA ARG A 554 23.71 18.67 -33.63
C ARG A 554 24.07 17.18 -33.61
N GLY A 555 23.09 16.29 -33.57
CA GLY A 555 23.31 14.84 -33.49
C GLY A 555 23.76 14.37 -32.10
N ASP A 556 23.30 15.00 -31.02
CA ASP A 556 23.63 14.56 -29.66
C ASP A 556 23.15 13.12 -29.41
N PRO A 557 24.04 12.15 -29.13
CA PRO A 557 23.68 10.74 -29.05
C PRO A 557 22.62 10.44 -27.98
N LYS A 558 22.58 11.16 -26.87
CA LYS A 558 21.59 10.93 -25.81
C LYS A 558 20.19 11.37 -26.27
N VAL A 559 20.11 12.52 -26.94
CA VAL A 559 18.84 13.02 -27.49
C VAL A 559 18.33 12.11 -28.61
N LEU A 560 19.21 11.68 -29.52
CA LEU A 560 18.85 10.73 -30.57
C LEU A 560 18.31 9.40 -29.99
N ALA A 561 18.95 8.89 -28.94
CA ALA A 561 18.49 7.68 -28.24
C ALA A 561 17.11 7.89 -27.59
N ARG A 562 16.82 9.05 -26.99
CA ARG A 562 15.50 9.34 -26.42
C ARG A 562 14.40 9.54 -27.46
N ILE A 563 14.71 10.08 -28.65
CA ILE A 563 13.75 10.09 -29.76
C ILE A 563 13.36 8.67 -30.15
N ALA A 564 14.36 7.77 -30.24
CA ALA A 564 14.10 6.36 -30.52
C ALA A 564 13.22 5.71 -29.45
N PHE A 565 13.49 5.97 -28.17
CA PHE A 565 12.69 5.47 -27.05
C PHE A 565 11.23 5.97 -27.10
N ALA A 566 11.01 7.27 -27.30
CA ALA A 566 9.66 7.83 -27.39
C ALA A 566 8.86 7.21 -28.55
N LEU A 567 9.48 7.06 -29.72
CA LEU A 567 8.86 6.39 -30.89
C LEU A 567 8.57 4.91 -30.62
N GLU A 568 9.49 4.22 -29.94
CA GLU A 568 9.36 2.82 -29.59
C GLU A 568 8.22 2.58 -28.58
N MET A 569 8.04 3.48 -27.61
CA MET A 569 6.91 3.46 -26.68
C MET A 569 5.60 3.71 -27.42
N ARG A 570 5.54 4.73 -28.29
CA ARG A 570 4.35 4.95 -29.15
C ARG A 570 4.03 3.73 -29.99
N GLY A 571 5.03 3.13 -30.64
CA GLY A 571 4.87 1.92 -31.46
C GLY A 571 4.29 0.75 -30.66
N PHE A 572 4.71 0.56 -29.42
CA PHE A 572 4.17 -0.47 -28.53
C PHE A 572 2.69 -0.28 -28.23
N TYR A 573 2.24 0.95 -27.96
CA TYR A 573 0.82 1.21 -27.74
C TYR A 573 -0.04 0.87 -28.96
N PHE A 574 0.50 0.91 -30.17
CA PHE A 574 -0.25 0.55 -31.38
C PHE A 574 -0.07 -0.91 -31.80
N LEU A 575 0.81 -1.67 -31.16
CA LEU A 575 1.22 -3.00 -31.61
C LEU A 575 0.04 -3.97 -31.77
N GLU A 576 -0.93 -3.91 -30.87
CA GLU A 576 -2.11 -4.80 -30.89
C GLU A 576 -3.27 -4.27 -31.74
N THR A 577 -3.48 -2.95 -31.79
CA THR A 577 -4.65 -2.36 -32.46
C THR A 577 -4.39 -1.94 -33.90
N ASP A 578 -3.17 -1.48 -34.19
CA ASP A 578 -2.74 -1.08 -35.52
C ASP A 578 -1.27 -1.48 -35.74
N PRO A 579 -1.01 -2.77 -36.00
CA PRO A 579 0.33 -3.27 -36.22
C PRO A 579 1.05 -2.59 -37.41
N ALA A 580 0.30 -2.05 -38.37
CA ALA A 580 0.87 -1.36 -39.53
C ALA A 580 1.41 0.01 -39.13
N PHE A 581 0.66 0.78 -38.34
CA PHE A 581 1.15 2.05 -37.81
C PHE A 581 2.27 1.84 -36.78
N ALA A 582 2.19 0.78 -35.96
CA ALA A 582 3.27 0.38 -35.07
C ALA A 582 4.57 0.10 -35.84
N ASP A 583 4.52 -0.68 -36.93
CA ASP A 583 5.70 -0.96 -37.78
C ASP A 583 6.34 0.32 -38.34
N VAL A 584 5.55 1.33 -38.72
CA VAL A 584 6.07 2.64 -39.18
C VAL A 584 6.83 3.35 -38.07
N LEU A 585 6.24 3.47 -36.88
CA LEU A 585 6.87 4.12 -35.73
C LEU A 585 8.14 3.38 -35.29
N LEU A 586 8.09 2.05 -35.27
CA LEU A 586 9.20 1.21 -34.85
C LEU A 586 10.33 1.19 -35.89
N ALA A 587 10.02 1.26 -37.18
CA ALA A 587 11.03 1.45 -38.23
C ALA A 587 11.78 2.77 -38.04
N GLU A 588 11.05 3.85 -37.75
CA GLU A 588 11.65 5.16 -37.47
C GLU A 588 12.46 5.14 -36.16
N ALA A 589 11.97 4.48 -35.12
CA ALA A 589 12.71 4.30 -33.86
C ALA A 589 14.07 3.62 -34.08
N VAL A 590 14.12 2.59 -34.94
CA VAL A 590 15.37 1.92 -35.34
C VAL A 590 16.34 2.90 -36.00
N GLU A 591 15.87 3.75 -36.92
CA GLU A 591 16.72 4.74 -37.60
C GLU A 591 17.36 5.74 -36.62
N TRP A 592 16.59 6.21 -35.64
CA TRP A 592 17.08 7.13 -34.60
C TRP A 592 18.05 6.45 -33.63
N ALA A 593 17.78 5.21 -33.23
CA ALA A 593 18.69 4.45 -32.38
C ALA A 593 20.02 4.17 -33.11
N GLU A 594 19.97 3.78 -34.38
CA GLU A 594 21.17 3.64 -35.20
C GLU A 594 21.90 4.97 -35.42
N ALA A 595 21.18 6.10 -35.53
CA ALA A 595 21.80 7.43 -35.59
C ALA A 595 22.55 7.77 -34.30
N SER A 596 21.96 7.46 -33.14
CA SER A 596 22.64 7.57 -31.84
C SER A 596 23.91 6.72 -31.80
N LEU A 597 23.85 5.48 -32.27
CA LEU A 597 25.00 4.57 -32.31
C LEU A 597 26.07 4.98 -33.32
N ARG A 598 25.71 5.65 -34.43
CA ARG A 598 26.70 6.26 -35.33
C ARG A 598 27.46 7.39 -34.65
N ALA A 599 26.81 8.17 -33.79
CA ALA A 599 27.44 9.22 -33.00
C ALA A 599 28.23 8.66 -31.81
N GLN A 600 27.75 7.59 -31.17
CA GLN A 600 28.41 6.91 -30.05
C GLN A 600 28.17 5.38 -30.11
N PRO A 601 29.08 4.61 -30.74
CA PRO A 601 28.88 3.18 -30.99
C PRO A 601 28.74 2.30 -29.75
N ASP A 602 29.46 2.62 -28.68
CA ASP A 602 29.45 1.87 -27.42
C ASP A 602 28.50 2.49 -26.38
N ASN A 603 27.32 2.96 -26.83
CA ASN A 603 26.27 3.46 -25.93
C ASN A 603 25.29 2.32 -25.56
N PRO A 604 25.36 1.75 -24.33
CA PRO A 604 24.49 0.64 -23.93
C PRO A 604 23.00 1.01 -23.96
N THR A 605 22.64 2.24 -23.58
CA THR A 605 21.24 2.70 -23.60
C THR A 605 20.68 2.74 -25.02
N ALA A 606 21.46 3.23 -26.00
CA ALA A 606 21.04 3.25 -27.40
C ALA A 606 20.94 1.84 -28.00
N LEU A 607 21.83 0.92 -27.61
CA LEU A 607 21.75 -0.50 -27.97
C LEU A 607 20.50 -1.17 -27.39
N ASN A 608 20.14 -0.86 -26.14
CA ASN A 608 18.91 -1.37 -25.54
C ASN A 608 17.67 -0.88 -26.30
N PHE A 609 17.59 0.41 -26.59
CA PHE A 609 16.46 0.98 -27.35
C PHE A 609 16.39 0.46 -28.79
N LEU A 610 17.54 0.28 -29.46
CA LEU A 610 17.59 -0.39 -30.77
C LEU A 610 17.03 -1.81 -30.66
N GLY A 611 17.47 -2.58 -29.66
CA GLY A 611 17.01 -3.93 -29.39
C GLY A 611 15.51 -3.99 -29.22
N ARG A 612 14.94 -3.15 -28.35
CA ARG A 612 13.49 -3.11 -28.11
C ARG A 612 12.69 -2.69 -29.33
N ALA A 613 13.16 -1.68 -30.07
CA ALA A 613 12.51 -1.23 -31.30
C ALA A 613 12.46 -2.36 -32.34
N LEU A 614 13.57 -3.09 -32.52
CA LEU A 614 13.65 -4.25 -33.41
C LEU A 614 12.78 -5.42 -32.91
N GLN A 615 12.79 -5.73 -31.61
CA GLN A 615 11.98 -6.79 -31.03
C GLN A 615 10.48 -6.55 -31.27
N ARG A 616 10.01 -5.34 -30.92
CA ARG A 616 8.62 -4.91 -31.15
C ARG A 616 8.27 -4.86 -32.64
N ARG A 617 9.21 -4.44 -33.50
CA ARG A 617 9.00 -4.46 -34.96
C ARG A 617 8.88 -5.87 -35.50
N GLY A 618 9.64 -6.82 -34.95
CA GLY A 618 9.50 -8.26 -35.22
C GLY A 618 8.08 -8.75 -34.88
N ARG A 619 7.54 -8.36 -33.73
CA ARG A 619 6.15 -8.63 -33.34
C ARG A 619 5.14 -8.03 -34.31
N ALA A 620 5.30 -6.76 -34.69
CA ALA A 620 4.42 -6.08 -35.65
C ALA A 620 4.44 -6.77 -37.02
N THR A 621 5.65 -7.09 -37.51
CA THR A 621 5.87 -7.80 -38.77
C THR A 621 5.18 -9.17 -38.78
N ARG A 622 5.27 -9.91 -37.67
CA ARG A 622 4.56 -11.18 -37.48
C ARG A 622 3.05 -11.00 -37.48
N ALA A 623 2.52 -10.02 -36.75
CA ALA A 623 1.08 -9.73 -36.70
C ALA A 623 0.52 -9.37 -38.09
N LEU A 624 1.32 -8.71 -38.92
CA LEU A 624 0.99 -8.39 -40.31
C LEU A 624 1.15 -9.57 -41.29
N GLY A 625 1.62 -10.73 -40.82
CA GLY A 625 1.92 -11.90 -41.66
C GLY A 625 3.04 -11.65 -42.68
N ARG A 626 3.92 -10.69 -42.44
CA ARG A 626 5.02 -10.33 -43.34
C ARG A 626 6.27 -11.19 -43.06
N PRO A 627 7.06 -11.52 -44.08
CA PRO A 627 8.37 -12.14 -43.87
C PRO A 627 9.34 -11.13 -43.22
N GLY A 628 10.37 -11.63 -42.52
CA GLY A 628 11.43 -10.80 -41.93
C GLY A 628 11.34 -10.59 -40.41
N ALA A 629 10.28 -11.07 -39.74
CA ALA A 629 10.17 -10.97 -38.29
C ALA A 629 11.36 -11.59 -37.54
N GLN A 630 11.85 -12.75 -37.99
CA GLN A 630 13.03 -13.40 -37.42
C GLN A 630 14.31 -12.58 -37.57
N ASP A 631 14.48 -11.84 -38.67
CA ASP A 631 15.66 -11.00 -38.90
C ASP A 631 15.70 -9.85 -37.90
N HIS A 632 14.56 -9.18 -37.71
CA HIS A 632 14.41 -8.15 -36.67
C HIS A 632 14.73 -8.70 -35.28
N LEU A 633 14.21 -9.87 -34.92
CA LEU A 633 14.45 -10.48 -33.62
C LEU A 633 15.92 -10.89 -33.41
N ARG A 634 16.62 -11.39 -34.44
CA ARG A 634 18.06 -11.70 -34.35
C ARG A 634 18.92 -10.44 -34.18
N ARG A 635 18.57 -9.38 -34.90
CA ARG A 635 19.24 -8.08 -34.72
C ARG A 635 18.96 -7.50 -33.33
N ALA A 636 17.76 -7.71 -32.79
CA ALA A 636 17.44 -7.33 -31.42
C ALA A 636 18.30 -8.09 -30.40
N GLU A 637 18.40 -9.42 -30.54
CA GLU A 637 19.25 -10.30 -29.73
C GLU A 637 20.72 -9.82 -29.72
N GLU A 638 21.29 -9.51 -30.89
CA GLU A 638 22.65 -8.96 -31.01
C GLU A 638 22.80 -7.64 -30.26
N SER A 639 21.83 -6.72 -30.43
CA SER A 639 21.84 -5.42 -29.77
C SER A 639 21.78 -5.53 -28.24
N PHE A 640 20.91 -6.40 -27.71
CA PHE A 640 20.81 -6.63 -26.27
C PHE A 640 22.07 -7.27 -25.71
N ARG A 641 22.63 -8.29 -26.36
CA ARG A 641 23.91 -8.89 -25.93
C ARG A 641 25.01 -7.85 -25.85
N ARG A 642 25.13 -7.00 -26.87
CA ARG A 642 26.12 -5.92 -26.86
C ARG A 642 25.87 -4.90 -25.75
N SER A 643 24.61 -4.58 -25.46
CA SER A 643 24.24 -3.73 -24.31
C SER A 643 24.68 -4.36 -22.99
N ILE A 644 24.43 -5.66 -22.79
CA ILE A 644 24.81 -6.41 -21.58
C ILE A 644 26.34 -6.48 -21.44
N GLU A 645 27.07 -6.71 -22.52
CA GLU A 645 28.54 -6.71 -22.52
C GLU A 645 29.13 -5.38 -22.02
N LEU A 646 28.52 -4.26 -22.44
CA LEU A 646 28.96 -2.92 -22.05
C LEU A 646 28.49 -2.51 -20.66
N ALA A 647 27.34 -3.02 -20.21
CA ALA A 647 26.72 -2.67 -18.93
C ALA A 647 26.02 -3.90 -18.29
N PRO A 648 26.78 -4.84 -17.68
CA PRO A 648 26.24 -6.11 -17.18
C PRO A 648 25.41 -6.00 -15.89
N GLY A 649 25.31 -4.82 -15.29
CA GLY A 649 24.51 -4.59 -14.08
C GLY A 649 23.12 -3.99 -14.35
N ILE A 650 22.74 -3.80 -15.62
CA ILE A 650 21.44 -3.24 -15.97
C ILE A 650 20.46 -4.40 -16.25
N PRO A 651 19.33 -4.49 -15.53
CA PRO A 651 18.40 -5.59 -15.69
C PRO A 651 17.59 -5.54 -17.00
N ASP A 652 17.21 -4.35 -17.50
CA ASP A 652 16.34 -4.25 -18.68
C ASP A 652 16.85 -5.03 -19.91
N PRO A 653 18.11 -4.86 -20.36
CA PRO A 653 18.61 -5.58 -21.53
C PRO A 653 18.62 -7.10 -21.35
N MET A 654 18.79 -7.61 -20.12
CA MET A 654 18.78 -9.06 -19.83
C MET A 654 17.36 -9.62 -19.95
N HIS A 655 16.38 -8.89 -19.42
CA HIS A 655 14.97 -9.25 -19.53
C HIS A 655 14.52 -9.21 -21.00
N ASP A 656 14.86 -8.14 -21.70
CA ASP A 656 14.46 -7.97 -23.10
C ASP A 656 15.17 -8.97 -24.02
N LEU A 657 16.42 -9.36 -23.71
CA LEU A 657 17.10 -10.47 -24.38
C LEU A 657 16.34 -11.78 -24.18
N ALA A 658 15.97 -12.12 -22.94
CA ALA A 658 15.25 -13.34 -22.63
C ALA A 658 13.90 -13.39 -23.36
N GLU A 659 13.12 -12.31 -23.34
CA GLU A 659 11.84 -12.21 -24.06
C GLU A 659 12.05 -12.32 -25.59
N THR A 660 13.13 -11.73 -26.13
CA THR A 660 13.47 -11.85 -27.56
C THR A 660 13.78 -13.28 -27.96
N LEU A 661 14.50 -14.02 -27.12
CA LEU A 661 14.82 -15.44 -27.35
C LEU A 661 13.54 -16.29 -27.38
N GLN A 662 12.56 -16.00 -26.52
CA GLN A 662 11.25 -16.67 -26.57
C GLN A 662 10.49 -16.36 -27.86
N LEU A 663 10.51 -15.12 -28.33
CA LEU A 663 9.89 -14.75 -29.60
C LEU A 663 10.56 -15.43 -30.80
N LEU A 664 11.88 -15.64 -30.73
CA LEU A 664 12.63 -16.38 -31.75
C LEU A 664 12.24 -17.86 -31.78
N VAL A 665 12.01 -18.47 -30.61
CA VAL A 665 11.43 -19.82 -30.50
C VAL A 665 10.09 -19.86 -31.23
N ASP A 666 9.15 -18.98 -30.85
CA ASP A 666 7.80 -18.96 -31.42
C ASP A 666 7.80 -18.72 -32.93
N ALA A 667 8.85 -18.07 -33.45
CA ALA A 667 9.03 -17.81 -34.88
C ALA A 667 9.73 -18.96 -35.61
N SER A 668 10.42 -19.87 -34.92
CA SER A 668 11.13 -21.00 -35.49
C SER A 668 10.17 -22.17 -35.76
N ALA A 669 10.32 -22.83 -36.91
CA ALA A 669 9.59 -24.06 -37.24
C ALA A 669 10.40 -25.33 -36.92
N ALA A 670 11.61 -25.21 -36.37
CA ALA A 670 12.55 -26.31 -36.15
C ALA A 670 12.63 -26.72 -34.67
N PRO A 671 12.19 -27.94 -34.29
CA PRO A 671 12.14 -28.40 -32.89
C PRO A 671 13.50 -28.42 -32.16
N GLU A 672 14.60 -28.68 -32.89
CA GLU A 672 15.95 -28.71 -32.31
C GLU A 672 16.46 -27.30 -31.94
N VAL A 673 16.05 -26.30 -32.72
CA VAL A 673 16.33 -24.87 -32.45
C VAL A 673 15.49 -24.39 -31.28
N GLU A 674 14.29 -24.95 -31.12
CA GLU A 674 13.34 -24.64 -30.05
C GLU A 674 13.94 -24.91 -28.65
N SER A 675 14.48 -26.11 -28.44
CA SER A 675 15.06 -26.50 -27.13
C SER A 675 16.28 -25.67 -26.75
N ALA A 676 17.19 -25.40 -27.69
CA ALA A 676 18.38 -24.60 -27.42
C ALA A 676 18.05 -23.14 -27.11
N ALA A 677 17.04 -22.57 -27.79
CA ALA A 677 16.63 -21.20 -27.56
C ALA A 677 15.85 -21.02 -26.25
N TRP A 678 15.03 -22.00 -25.82
CA TRP A 678 14.45 -22.00 -24.47
C TRP A 678 15.52 -22.08 -23.37
N ALA A 679 16.58 -22.87 -23.57
CA ALA A 679 17.70 -22.92 -22.63
C ALA A 679 18.50 -21.60 -22.59
N ALA A 680 18.66 -20.94 -23.73
CA ALA A 680 19.29 -19.62 -23.78
C ALA A 680 18.43 -18.55 -23.06
N ALA A 681 17.11 -18.59 -23.24
CA ALA A 681 16.18 -17.68 -22.55
C ALA A 681 16.20 -17.89 -21.03
N GLU A 682 16.16 -19.15 -20.58
CA GLU A 682 16.31 -19.51 -19.16
C GLU A 682 17.64 -18.99 -18.59
N GLY A 683 18.75 -19.18 -19.32
CA GLY A 683 20.05 -18.67 -18.92
C GLY A 683 20.11 -17.14 -18.78
N ALA A 684 19.43 -16.41 -19.67
CA ALA A 684 19.33 -14.96 -19.58
C ALA A 684 18.52 -14.50 -18.35
N TYR A 685 17.40 -15.15 -18.05
CA TYR A 685 16.63 -14.85 -16.84
C TYR A 685 17.37 -15.24 -15.56
N ALA A 686 18.10 -16.36 -15.55
CA ALA A 686 18.92 -16.77 -14.42
C ALA A 686 20.08 -15.78 -14.16
N ALA A 687 20.69 -15.25 -15.22
CA ALA A 687 21.70 -14.20 -15.11
C ALA A 687 21.11 -12.90 -14.56
N GLY A 688 19.91 -12.50 -15.02
CA GLY A 688 19.19 -11.34 -14.48
C GLY A 688 18.87 -11.50 -13.00
N LEU A 689 18.36 -12.66 -12.58
CA LEU A 689 18.10 -12.97 -11.19
C LEU A 689 19.36 -12.92 -10.32
N ALA A 690 20.49 -13.39 -10.84
CA ALA A 690 21.76 -13.33 -10.13
C ALA A 690 22.33 -11.90 -10.03
N ALA A 691 22.04 -11.05 -11.01
CA ALA A 691 22.49 -9.66 -11.04
C ALA A 691 21.66 -8.74 -10.14
N CYS A 692 20.34 -8.96 -10.07
CA CYS A 692 19.39 -8.14 -9.30
C CYS A 692 18.41 -9.02 -8.50
N PRO A 693 18.85 -9.65 -7.40
CA PRO A 693 18.01 -10.57 -6.62
C PRO A 693 17.00 -9.85 -5.70
N ASP A 694 17.28 -8.61 -5.31
CA ASP A 694 16.59 -7.94 -4.19
C ASP A 694 15.49 -6.96 -4.64
N ASP A 695 15.42 -6.59 -5.92
CA ASP A 695 14.34 -5.74 -6.45
C ASP A 695 13.08 -6.60 -6.66
N PRO A 696 11.97 -6.35 -5.93
CA PRO A 696 10.77 -7.19 -6.01
C PRO A 696 10.13 -7.23 -7.41
N ALA A 697 10.19 -6.14 -8.17
CA ALA A 697 9.61 -6.07 -9.50
C ALA A 697 10.39 -6.97 -10.48
N TRP A 698 11.71 -6.90 -10.40
CA TRP A 698 12.61 -7.73 -11.20
C TRP A 698 12.59 -9.19 -10.75
N LEU A 699 12.68 -9.45 -9.44
CA LEU A 699 12.59 -10.80 -8.87
C LEU A 699 11.37 -11.55 -9.39
N ARG A 700 10.21 -10.89 -9.43
CA ARG A 700 8.99 -11.44 -10.01
C ARG A 700 9.14 -11.72 -11.51
N ALA A 701 9.59 -10.75 -12.30
CA ALA A 701 9.76 -10.93 -13.75
C ALA A 701 10.73 -12.07 -14.09
N TRP A 702 11.83 -12.19 -13.34
CA TRP A 702 12.79 -13.28 -13.47
C TRP A 702 12.17 -14.63 -13.15
N LEU A 703 11.43 -14.73 -12.05
CA LEU A 703 10.83 -15.99 -11.61
C LEU A 703 9.69 -16.45 -12.53
N ASP A 704 8.83 -15.55 -13.02
CA ASP A 704 7.80 -15.89 -14.01
C ASP A 704 8.45 -16.35 -15.32
N GLY A 705 9.45 -15.61 -15.80
CA GLY A 705 10.22 -15.96 -17.00
C GLY A 705 10.93 -17.31 -16.91
N LEU A 706 11.62 -17.58 -15.79
CA LEU A 706 12.25 -18.87 -15.50
C LEU A 706 11.22 -19.99 -15.44
N GLY A 707 10.11 -19.77 -14.74
CA GLY A 707 9.00 -20.71 -14.63
C GLY A 707 8.46 -21.10 -16.00
N TRP A 708 8.19 -20.13 -16.87
CA TRP A 708 7.69 -20.36 -18.22
C TRP A 708 8.69 -21.06 -19.12
N CYS A 709 9.96 -20.65 -19.13
CA CYS A 709 11.00 -21.30 -19.93
C CYS A 709 11.21 -22.76 -19.52
N THR A 710 11.29 -23.02 -18.21
CA THR A 710 11.45 -24.36 -17.65
C THR A 710 10.25 -25.26 -18.01
N TYR A 711 9.04 -24.71 -17.95
CA TYR A 711 7.82 -25.39 -18.39
C TYR A 711 7.86 -25.79 -19.86
N GLN A 712 8.31 -24.92 -20.76
CA GLN A 712 8.37 -25.24 -22.18
C GLN A 712 9.43 -26.32 -22.48
N GLN A 713 10.55 -26.30 -21.76
CA GLN A 713 11.51 -27.40 -21.84
C GLN A 713 10.92 -28.72 -21.36
N ALA A 714 10.14 -28.72 -20.26
CA ALA A 714 9.44 -29.90 -19.78
C ALA A 714 8.54 -30.50 -20.87
N ARG A 715 7.77 -29.64 -21.56
CA ARG A 715 6.89 -30.05 -22.67
C ARG A 715 7.60 -30.69 -23.84
N LEU A 716 8.75 -30.13 -24.24
CA LEU A 716 9.58 -30.69 -25.31
C LEU A 716 10.17 -32.05 -24.91
N LEU A 717 10.33 -32.29 -23.61
CA LEU A 717 10.91 -33.51 -23.07
C LEU A 717 9.88 -34.63 -22.84
N GLU A 718 8.59 -34.34 -22.65
CA GLU A 718 7.53 -35.32 -22.30
C GLU A 718 7.54 -36.59 -23.15
N GLY A 719 7.67 -36.44 -24.47
CA GLY A 719 7.62 -37.56 -25.41
C GLY A 719 8.89 -38.41 -25.46
N ARG A 720 9.97 -37.96 -24.82
CA ARG A 720 11.30 -38.58 -24.88
C ARG A 720 11.75 -39.09 -23.51
N ASP A 721 11.47 -38.34 -22.46
CA ASP A 721 11.86 -38.62 -21.08
C ASP A 721 10.82 -38.02 -20.12
N ALA A 722 9.84 -38.84 -19.73
CA ALA A 722 8.77 -38.41 -18.85
C ALA A 722 9.27 -38.10 -17.43
N GLU A 723 10.27 -38.83 -16.91
CA GLU A 723 10.82 -38.56 -15.58
C GLU A 723 11.57 -37.23 -15.56
N GLY A 724 12.41 -36.97 -16.55
CA GLY A 724 13.08 -35.69 -16.73
C GLY A 724 12.09 -34.54 -16.90
N ALA A 725 11.01 -34.75 -17.65
CA ALA A 725 9.94 -33.75 -17.81
C ALA A 725 9.26 -33.43 -16.47
N LEU A 726 8.96 -34.44 -15.64
CA LEU A 726 8.36 -34.22 -14.30
C LEU A 726 9.29 -33.42 -13.37
N VAL A 727 10.60 -33.64 -13.44
CA VAL A 727 11.58 -32.83 -12.69
C VAL A 727 11.53 -31.36 -13.13
N LEU A 728 11.48 -31.11 -14.43
CA LEU A 728 11.36 -29.75 -14.96
C LEU A 728 10.02 -29.09 -14.60
N TYR A 729 8.92 -29.86 -14.64
CA TYR A 729 7.62 -29.40 -14.17
C TYR A 729 7.67 -28.95 -12.69
N GLY A 730 8.30 -29.74 -11.81
CA GLY A 730 8.48 -29.38 -10.40
C GLY A 730 9.29 -28.09 -10.22
N LYS A 731 10.37 -27.90 -11.00
CA LYS A 731 11.15 -26.65 -10.98
C LYS A 731 10.34 -25.45 -11.46
N ALA A 732 9.57 -25.60 -12.53
CA ALA A 732 8.70 -24.54 -13.04
C ALA A 732 7.65 -24.13 -12.00
N ILE A 733 7.06 -25.09 -11.28
CA ILE A 733 6.14 -24.84 -10.17
C ILE A 733 6.83 -24.06 -9.04
N ASP A 734 8.05 -24.43 -8.64
CA ASP A 734 8.80 -23.71 -7.60
C ASP A 734 9.02 -22.24 -7.99
N HIS A 735 9.51 -21.98 -9.22
CA HIS A 735 9.70 -20.62 -9.72
C HIS A 735 8.41 -19.80 -9.70
N LEU A 736 7.32 -20.34 -10.23
CA LEU A 736 6.03 -19.64 -10.28
C LEU A 736 5.40 -19.44 -8.89
N THR A 737 5.58 -20.40 -7.98
CA THR A 737 5.13 -20.27 -6.58
C THR A 737 5.88 -19.16 -5.86
N ARG A 738 7.21 -19.09 -6.04
CA ARG A 738 8.03 -18.01 -5.51
C ARG A 738 7.64 -16.66 -6.14
N SER A 739 7.36 -16.63 -7.43
CA SER A 739 6.87 -15.42 -8.12
C SER A 739 5.53 -14.94 -7.54
N LEU A 740 4.61 -15.86 -7.26
CA LEU A 740 3.31 -15.57 -6.66
C LEU A 740 3.41 -15.10 -5.20
N ALA A 741 4.44 -15.54 -4.48
CA ALA A 741 4.73 -15.10 -3.11
C ALA A 741 5.28 -13.66 -3.07
N VAL A 742 5.94 -13.19 -4.13
CA VAL A 742 6.36 -11.79 -4.28
C VAL A 742 5.15 -10.90 -4.57
N GLU A 743 4.31 -11.27 -5.55
CA GLU A 743 3.08 -10.53 -5.87
C GLU A 743 2.01 -11.45 -6.49
N ARG A 744 0.78 -11.33 -6.00
CA ARG A 744 -0.35 -12.14 -6.47
C ARG A 744 -0.98 -11.58 -7.75
N LEU A 745 -0.34 -11.83 -8.89
CA LEU A 745 -0.87 -11.43 -10.21
C LEU A 745 -1.68 -12.55 -10.89
N PRO A 746 -2.84 -12.25 -11.51
CA PRO A 746 -3.70 -13.27 -12.14
C PRO A 746 -3.01 -14.11 -13.23
N HIS A 747 -2.10 -13.52 -14.01
CA HIS A 747 -1.40 -14.23 -15.08
C HIS A 747 -0.39 -15.26 -14.53
N ILE A 748 0.27 -14.99 -13.41
CA ILE A 748 1.20 -15.92 -12.75
C ILE A 748 0.42 -17.14 -12.26
N LEU A 749 -0.74 -16.91 -11.64
CA LEU A 749 -1.61 -18.00 -11.21
C LEU A 749 -2.10 -18.86 -12.39
N ARG A 750 -2.47 -18.23 -13.50
CA ARG A 750 -2.84 -18.93 -14.74
C ARG A 750 -1.68 -19.76 -15.30
N ASN A 751 -0.46 -19.24 -15.25
CA ASN A 751 0.74 -19.97 -15.65
C ASN A 751 0.95 -21.17 -14.72
N LEU A 752 0.93 -20.96 -13.40
CA LEU A 752 1.09 -22.00 -12.38
C LEU A 752 0.06 -23.13 -12.55
N GLY A 753 -1.22 -22.78 -12.69
CA GLY A 753 -2.28 -23.76 -12.94
C GLY A 753 -2.07 -24.55 -14.24
N THR A 754 -1.54 -23.92 -15.30
CA THR A 754 -1.18 -24.61 -16.55
C THR A 754 -0.08 -25.64 -16.32
N VAL A 755 0.99 -25.25 -15.61
CA VAL A 755 2.13 -26.12 -15.32
C VAL A 755 1.69 -27.31 -14.46
N GLN A 756 0.92 -27.06 -13.39
CA GLN A 756 0.44 -28.09 -12.48
C GLN A 756 -0.50 -29.09 -13.17
N VAL A 757 -1.47 -28.62 -13.99
CA VAL A 757 -2.36 -29.51 -14.75
C VAL A 757 -1.58 -30.40 -15.71
N ASN A 758 -0.62 -29.85 -16.45
CA ASN A 758 0.14 -30.64 -17.43
C ASN A 758 1.08 -31.66 -16.75
N MET A 759 1.66 -31.30 -15.61
CA MET A 759 2.40 -32.26 -14.77
C MET A 759 1.49 -33.42 -14.34
N ALA A 760 0.32 -33.11 -13.77
CA ALA A 760 -0.63 -34.12 -13.32
C ALA A 760 -1.13 -35.01 -14.48
N GLN A 761 -1.38 -34.44 -15.66
CA GLN A 761 -1.72 -35.20 -16.88
C GLN A 761 -0.59 -36.12 -17.34
N LEU A 762 0.67 -35.70 -17.25
CA LEU A 762 1.81 -36.57 -17.57
C LEU A 762 1.89 -37.72 -16.57
N MET A 763 1.71 -37.44 -15.27
CA MET A 763 1.65 -38.47 -14.22
C MET A 763 0.52 -39.47 -14.47
N GLU A 764 -0.68 -38.99 -14.84
CA GLU A 764 -1.83 -39.83 -15.20
C GLU A 764 -1.51 -40.73 -16.41
N ARG A 765 -1.03 -40.16 -17.52
CA ARG A 765 -0.70 -40.90 -18.75
C ARG A 765 0.42 -41.93 -18.56
N THR A 766 1.33 -41.68 -17.63
CA THR A 766 2.44 -42.60 -17.29
C THR A 766 2.10 -43.57 -16.17
N GLY A 767 0.90 -43.48 -15.60
CA GLY A 767 0.43 -44.41 -14.57
C GLY A 767 1.07 -44.20 -13.19
N GLN A 768 1.55 -42.99 -12.88
CA GLN A 768 2.08 -42.70 -11.55
C GLN A 768 0.95 -42.64 -10.51
N ALA A 769 1.18 -43.28 -9.36
CA ALA A 769 0.19 -43.36 -8.29
C ALA A 769 -0.22 -41.99 -7.72
N ASP A 770 0.66 -41.00 -7.83
CA ASP A 770 0.47 -39.67 -7.24
C ASP A 770 -0.26 -38.67 -8.15
N ALA A 771 -0.72 -39.11 -9.33
CA ALA A 771 -1.44 -38.25 -10.28
C ALA A 771 -2.70 -37.60 -9.65
N ALA A 772 -3.45 -38.34 -8.83
CA ALA A 772 -4.62 -37.81 -8.14
C ALA A 772 -4.26 -36.69 -7.15
N ARG A 773 -3.16 -36.86 -6.41
CA ARG A 773 -2.63 -35.84 -5.47
C ARG A 773 -2.13 -34.59 -6.20
N ALA A 774 -1.55 -34.75 -7.38
CA ALA A 774 -1.12 -33.62 -8.20
C ALA A 774 -2.32 -32.79 -8.71
N PHE A 775 -3.42 -33.43 -9.11
CA PHE A 775 -4.66 -32.72 -9.45
C PHE A 775 -5.30 -32.05 -8.23
N GLU A 776 -5.28 -32.70 -7.07
CA GLU A 776 -5.75 -32.12 -5.81
C GLU A 776 -4.99 -30.83 -5.46
N ALA A 777 -3.66 -30.86 -5.49
CA ALA A 777 -2.81 -29.69 -5.24
C ALA A 777 -3.07 -28.55 -6.24
N THR A 778 -3.38 -28.89 -7.49
CA THR A 778 -3.81 -27.91 -8.50
C THR A 778 -5.14 -27.26 -8.09
N ALA A 779 -6.12 -28.06 -7.67
CA ALA A 779 -7.43 -27.56 -7.26
C ALA A 779 -7.32 -26.66 -6.02
N GLU A 780 -6.50 -27.04 -5.04
CA GLU A 780 -6.20 -26.22 -3.84
C GLU A 780 -5.57 -24.87 -4.21
N THR A 781 -4.67 -24.86 -5.19
CA THR A 781 -4.01 -23.63 -5.67
C THR A 781 -5.02 -22.67 -6.32
N LEU A 782 -5.97 -23.20 -7.10
CA LEU A 782 -6.87 -22.39 -7.93
C LEU A 782 -8.19 -22.01 -7.25
N ARG A 783 -8.71 -22.85 -6.33
CA ARG A 783 -10.03 -22.67 -5.69
C ARG A 783 -10.20 -21.32 -4.96
N PRO A 784 -9.22 -20.81 -4.19
CA PRO A 784 -9.37 -19.53 -3.47
C PRO A 784 -9.61 -18.33 -4.40
N VAL A 785 -9.17 -18.41 -5.66
CA VAL A 785 -9.22 -17.28 -6.60
C VAL A 785 -10.54 -17.22 -7.36
N LEU A 786 -11.32 -18.30 -7.35
CA LEU A 786 -12.61 -18.41 -8.04
C LEU A 786 -13.83 -18.18 -7.11
N GLY A 787 -13.63 -17.75 -5.87
CA GLY A 787 -14.67 -17.50 -4.87
C GLY A 787 -15.52 -16.23 -5.10
N ASP A 788 -16.85 -16.41 -5.05
CA ASP A 788 -17.96 -15.48 -4.74
C ASP A 788 -18.22 -14.16 -5.49
N GLY A 789 -17.58 -13.82 -6.62
CA GLY A 789 -18.17 -12.72 -7.44
C GLY A 789 -17.42 -12.12 -8.61
N GLY A 790 -16.18 -12.51 -8.91
CA GLY A 790 -15.46 -12.00 -10.08
C GLY A 790 -15.82 -12.76 -11.34
N GLY A 791 -16.04 -12.07 -12.47
CA GLY A 791 -16.14 -12.71 -13.78
C GLY A 791 -14.88 -13.56 -14.01
N ALA A 792 -15.02 -14.88 -13.88
CA ALA A 792 -13.88 -15.78 -13.77
C ALA A 792 -13.10 -15.85 -15.08
N ASP A 793 -11.78 -15.69 -15.00
CA ASP A 793 -10.86 -15.99 -16.11
C ASP A 793 -11.16 -17.42 -16.59
N LEU A 794 -11.63 -17.55 -17.84
CA LEU A 794 -12.00 -18.82 -18.45
C LEU A 794 -10.85 -19.83 -18.43
N SER A 795 -9.59 -19.37 -18.43
CA SER A 795 -8.42 -20.24 -18.32
C SER A 795 -8.33 -20.89 -16.95
N LEU A 796 -8.57 -20.13 -15.87
CA LEU A 796 -8.55 -20.66 -14.51
C LEU A 796 -9.73 -21.61 -14.27
N VAL A 797 -10.91 -21.27 -14.77
CA VAL A 797 -12.08 -22.17 -14.73
C VAL A 797 -11.77 -23.47 -15.46
N LYS A 798 -11.20 -23.40 -16.67
CA LYS A 798 -10.79 -24.58 -17.43
C LYS A 798 -9.81 -25.46 -16.64
N GLN A 799 -8.78 -24.87 -16.06
CA GLN A 799 -7.74 -25.60 -15.32
C GLN A 799 -8.32 -26.27 -14.06
N LEU A 800 -9.11 -25.54 -13.27
CA LEU A 800 -9.74 -26.10 -12.06
C LEU A 800 -10.74 -27.19 -12.40
N SER A 801 -11.66 -26.95 -13.34
CA SER A 801 -12.64 -27.97 -13.76
C SER A 801 -11.95 -29.22 -14.30
N TYR A 802 -10.86 -29.06 -15.05
CA TYR A 802 -10.07 -30.20 -15.53
C TYR A 802 -9.45 -30.98 -14.35
N ALA A 803 -8.83 -30.29 -13.39
CA ALA A 803 -8.22 -30.93 -12.23
C ALA A 803 -9.25 -31.72 -11.39
N LEU A 804 -10.42 -31.13 -11.12
CA LEU A 804 -11.49 -31.78 -10.36
C LEU A 804 -12.03 -33.04 -11.05
N VAL A 805 -12.29 -32.97 -12.36
CA VAL A 805 -12.79 -34.13 -13.14
C VAL A 805 -11.76 -35.26 -13.15
N HIS A 806 -10.48 -34.96 -13.40
CA HIS A 806 -9.44 -35.98 -13.50
C HIS A 806 -9.05 -36.55 -12.13
N GLN A 807 -9.04 -35.75 -11.07
CA GLN A 807 -8.91 -36.26 -9.70
C GLN A 807 -10.04 -37.25 -9.38
N GLY A 808 -11.29 -36.89 -9.67
CA GLY A 808 -12.45 -37.75 -9.48
C GLY A 808 -12.40 -39.02 -10.35
N ASN A 809 -11.80 -38.97 -11.53
CA ASN A 809 -11.63 -40.15 -12.40
C ASN A 809 -10.67 -41.16 -11.76
N LEU A 810 -9.57 -40.69 -11.19
CA LEU A 810 -8.53 -41.51 -10.58
C LEU A 810 -8.92 -42.07 -9.21
N MET A 811 -9.75 -41.34 -8.45
CA MET A 811 -10.16 -41.74 -7.10
C MET A 811 -11.43 -42.59 -7.05
N ARG A 812 -12.09 -42.81 -8.19
CA ARG A 812 -13.46 -43.36 -8.26
C ARG A 812 -13.67 -44.67 -7.52
N SER A 813 -12.69 -45.57 -7.55
CA SER A 813 -12.76 -46.87 -6.86
C SER A 813 -12.35 -46.80 -5.38
N ALA A 814 -11.64 -45.75 -4.98
CA ALA A 814 -11.12 -45.60 -3.62
C ALA A 814 -12.12 -44.87 -2.71
N ASP A 815 -12.71 -43.77 -3.19
CA ASP A 815 -13.70 -42.98 -2.46
C ASP A 815 -14.79 -42.42 -3.39
N PRO A 816 -15.86 -43.20 -3.64
CA PRO A 816 -16.94 -42.77 -4.52
C PRO A 816 -17.68 -41.50 -4.05
N ALA A 817 -17.75 -41.26 -2.74
CA ALA A 817 -18.46 -40.11 -2.18
C ALA A 817 -17.67 -38.82 -2.41
N ALA A 818 -16.35 -38.83 -2.16
CA ALA A 818 -15.48 -37.70 -2.48
C ALA A 818 -15.47 -37.41 -3.99
N CYS A 819 -15.50 -38.45 -4.83
CA CYS A 819 -15.56 -38.27 -6.28
C CYS A 819 -16.84 -37.59 -6.75
N ASP A 820 -18.01 -37.96 -6.19
CA ASP A 820 -19.28 -37.30 -6.55
C ASP A 820 -19.24 -35.80 -6.22
N ALA A 821 -18.64 -35.42 -5.09
CA ALA A 821 -18.46 -34.03 -4.71
C ALA A 821 -17.56 -33.26 -5.70
N LEU A 822 -16.44 -33.86 -6.14
CA LEU A 822 -15.55 -33.26 -7.15
C LEU A 822 -16.27 -33.04 -8.49
N TYR A 823 -17.04 -34.03 -8.97
CA TYR A 823 -17.80 -33.89 -10.21
C TYR A 823 -18.92 -32.85 -10.08
N ALA A 824 -19.56 -32.75 -8.92
CA ALA A 824 -20.58 -31.75 -8.64
C ALA A 824 -19.99 -30.32 -8.63
N GLU A 825 -18.83 -30.12 -8.00
CA GLU A 825 -18.09 -28.85 -8.02
C GLU A 825 -17.71 -28.45 -9.44
N ALA A 826 -17.12 -29.37 -10.21
CA ALA A 826 -16.75 -29.14 -11.61
C ALA A 826 -17.98 -28.76 -12.46
N SER A 827 -19.10 -29.46 -12.29
CA SER A 827 -20.35 -29.17 -13.00
C SER A 827 -20.90 -27.78 -12.65
N GLY A 828 -20.83 -27.39 -11.38
CA GLY A 828 -21.23 -26.06 -10.91
C GLY A 828 -20.38 -24.93 -11.49
N LEU A 829 -19.08 -25.14 -11.68
CA LEU A 829 -18.18 -24.20 -12.36
C LEU A 829 -18.51 -24.09 -13.84
N LEU A 830 -18.67 -25.23 -14.52
CA LEU A 830 -18.91 -25.30 -15.96
C LEU A 830 -20.28 -24.75 -16.37
N ALA A 831 -21.29 -24.84 -15.49
CA ALA A 831 -22.60 -24.22 -15.70
C ALA A 831 -22.55 -22.69 -15.79
N ARG A 832 -21.48 -22.06 -15.32
CA ARG A 832 -21.25 -20.60 -15.41
C ARG A 832 -20.56 -20.18 -16.71
N VAL A 833 -20.08 -21.14 -17.49
CA VAL A 833 -19.39 -20.88 -18.77
C VAL A 833 -20.41 -20.87 -19.90
N GLU A 834 -20.33 -19.89 -20.80
CA GLU A 834 -21.21 -19.84 -21.98
C GLU A 834 -21.07 -21.12 -22.84
N GLU A 835 -22.21 -21.65 -23.30
CA GLU A 835 -22.32 -22.91 -24.08
C GLU A 835 -21.69 -22.86 -25.50
N ARG A 836 -20.76 -21.94 -25.75
CA ARG A 836 -19.96 -21.84 -26.99
C ARG A 836 -18.59 -22.48 -26.87
N HIS A 837 -18.17 -22.84 -25.66
CA HIS A 837 -16.85 -23.40 -25.41
C HIS A 837 -16.85 -24.93 -25.47
N VAL A 838 -16.37 -25.48 -26.58
CA VAL A 838 -16.31 -26.95 -26.82
C VAL A 838 -15.61 -27.70 -25.68
N TRP A 839 -14.56 -27.14 -25.09
CA TRP A 839 -13.85 -27.76 -23.96
C TRP A 839 -14.72 -27.85 -22.70
N ALA A 840 -15.55 -26.85 -22.43
CA ALA A 840 -16.39 -26.80 -21.23
C ALA A 840 -17.54 -27.81 -21.34
N LEU A 841 -18.15 -27.91 -22.52
CA LEU A 841 -19.17 -28.91 -22.82
C LEU A 841 -18.64 -30.34 -22.66
N LYS A 842 -17.40 -30.60 -23.12
CA LYS A 842 -16.77 -31.91 -22.97
C LYS A 842 -16.51 -32.26 -21.50
N LEU A 843 -15.90 -31.35 -20.73
CA LEU A 843 -15.67 -31.57 -19.31
C LEU A 843 -16.96 -31.75 -18.51
N ALA A 844 -18.04 -31.04 -18.88
CA ALA A 844 -19.34 -31.20 -18.23
C ALA A 844 -19.91 -32.59 -18.50
N ALA A 845 -19.81 -33.08 -19.74
CA ALA A 845 -20.19 -34.44 -20.09
C ALA A 845 -19.35 -35.49 -19.34
N GLU A 846 -18.03 -35.27 -19.24
CA GLU A 846 -17.12 -36.15 -18.49
C GLU A 846 -17.47 -36.21 -17.00
N ALA A 847 -17.80 -35.08 -16.38
CA ALA A 847 -18.27 -35.04 -14.99
C ALA A 847 -19.57 -35.84 -14.81
N SER A 848 -20.57 -35.64 -15.67
CA SER A 848 -21.82 -36.43 -15.65
C SER A 848 -21.56 -37.93 -15.85
N VAL A 849 -20.67 -38.30 -16.78
CA VAL A 849 -20.29 -39.71 -16.99
C VAL A 849 -19.58 -40.30 -15.76
N GLY A 850 -18.73 -39.51 -15.10
CA GLY A 850 -18.08 -39.90 -13.84
C GLY A 850 -19.09 -40.27 -12.75
N ARG A 851 -20.11 -39.42 -12.54
CA ARG A 851 -21.22 -39.66 -11.60
C ARG A 851 -22.06 -40.88 -12.01
N ALA A 852 -22.32 -41.05 -13.31
CA ALA A 852 -23.02 -42.22 -13.83
C ALA A 852 -22.30 -43.53 -13.48
N LEU A 853 -20.97 -43.53 -13.61
CA LEU A 853 -20.14 -44.71 -13.33
C LEU A 853 -20.01 -45.01 -11.84
N ILE A 854 -20.16 -44.02 -10.95
CA ILE A 854 -20.29 -44.25 -9.50
C ILE A 854 -21.63 -44.92 -9.17
N ALA A 855 -22.72 -44.47 -9.80
CA ALA A 855 -24.06 -44.95 -9.52
C ALA A 855 -24.42 -46.27 -10.24
N ILE A 856 -23.59 -46.76 -11.17
CA ILE A 856 -23.98 -47.79 -12.14
C ILE A 856 -24.44 -49.11 -11.50
N ASP A 857 -23.78 -49.52 -10.42
CA ASP A 857 -24.08 -50.78 -9.72
C ASP A 857 -25.11 -50.62 -8.60
N SER A 858 -25.18 -49.43 -8.00
CA SER A 858 -25.99 -49.15 -6.80
C SER A 858 -27.36 -48.53 -7.11
N ALA A 859 -27.45 -47.75 -8.19
CA ALA A 859 -28.63 -47.01 -8.61
C ALA A 859 -28.66 -46.86 -10.15
N PRO A 860 -28.96 -47.95 -10.90
CA PRO A 860 -28.88 -47.97 -12.36
C PRO A 860 -29.79 -46.95 -13.05
N ASP A 861 -30.96 -46.63 -12.48
CA ASP A 861 -31.85 -45.58 -12.99
C ASP A 861 -31.23 -44.19 -12.85
N LEU A 862 -30.55 -43.91 -11.72
CA LEU A 862 -29.83 -42.66 -11.50
C LEU A 862 -28.63 -42.56 -12.45
N ALA A 863 -27.89 -43.66 -12.64
CA ALA A 863 -26.81 -43.74 -13.61
C ALA A 863 -27.29 -43.47 -15.04
N ALA A 864 -28.44 -44.03 -15.43
CA ALA A 864 -29.06 -43.75 -16.73
C ALA A 864 -29.45 -42.27 -16.88
N GLY A 865 -29.88 -41.62 -15.79
CA GLY A 865 -30.12 -40.18 -15.72
C GLY A 865 -28.86 -39.36 -15.99
N TYR A 866 -27.74 -39.66 -15.31
CA TYR A 866 -26.47 -38.98 -15.54
C TYR A 866 -25.90 -39.20 -16.95
N PHE A 867 -26.03 -40.40 -17.51
CA PHE A 867 -25.68 -40.61 -18.92
C PHE A 867 -26.58 -39.79 -19.85
N ALA A 868 -27.84 -39.56 -19.51
CA ALA A 868 -28.72 -38.67 -20.27
C ALA A 868 -28.24 -37.21 -20.19
N GLU A 869 -27.88 -36.73 -19.00
CA GLU A 869 -27.31 -35.38 -18.80
C GLU A 869 -26.05 -35.14 -19.64
N ALA A 870 -25.19 -36.15 -19.78
CA ALA A 870 -23.99 -36.05 -20.61
C ALA A 870 -24.27 -35.89 -22.12
N THR A 871 -25.44 -36.29 -22.63
CA THR A 871 -25.71 -36.29 -24.08
C THR A 871 -25.93 -34.90 -24.67
N ALA A 872 -26.60 -34.00 -23.95
CA ALA A 872 -26.89 -32.65 -24.42
C ALA A 872 -25.63 -31.82 -24.69
N PRO A 873 -24.67 -31.71 -23.75
CA PRO A 873 -23.45 -30.94 -23.99
C PRO A 873 -22.58 -31.57 -25.09
N LEU A 874 -22.53 -32.90 -25.22
CA LEU A 874 -21.79 -33.56 -26.30
C LEU A 874 -22.37 -33.28 -27.69
N ARG A 875 -23.70 -33.27 -27.82
CA ARG A 875 -24.36 -32.86 -29.08
C ARG A 875 -24.05 -31.40 -29.41
N ARG A 876 -24.14 -30.52 -28.40
CA ARG A 876 -23.80 -29.11 -28.59
C ARG A 876 -22.34 -28.91 -29.01
N ALA A 877 -21.42 -29.67 -28.43
CA ALA A 877 -20.01 -29.67 -28.81
C ALA A 877 -19.81 -30.10 -30.27
N LEU A 878 -20.59 -31.07 -30.76
CA LEU A 878 -20.57 -31.50 -32.16
C LEU A 878 -21.21 -30.49 -33.12
N ASP A 879 -22.23 -29.75 -32.69
CA ASP A 879 -22.78 -28.64 -33.50
C ASP A 879 -21.74 -27.54 -33.72
N LEU A 880 -20.86 -27.31 -32.73
CA LEU A 880 -19.79 -26.32 -32.79
C LEU A 880 -18.53 -26.83 -33.51
N ASP A 881 -18.22 -28.12 -33.38
CA ASP A 881 -17.08 -28.77 -34.05
C ASP A 881 -17.51 -30.14 -34.63
N PRO A 882 -18.19 -30.15 -35.80
CA PRO A 882 -18.65 -31.39 -36.44
C PRO A 882 -17.50 -32.31 -36.87
N GLY A 883 -16.28 -31.78 -37.00
CA GLY A 883 -15.08 -32.52 -37.39
C GLY A 883 -14.47 -33.35 -36.26
N ASN A 884 -14.97 -33.23 -35.03
CA ASN A 884 -14.35 -33.85 -33.86
C ASN A 884 -14.66 -35.35 -33.73
N ALA A 885 -13.86 -36.18 -34.39
CA ALA A 885 -14.02 -37.64 -34.35
C ALA A 885 -14.02 -38.22 -32.92
N HIS A 886 -13.27 -37.61 -31.99
CA HIS A 886 -13.26 -38.03 -30.59
C HIS A 886 -14.62 -37.80 -29.93
N THR A 887 -15.24 -36.64 -30.14
CA THR A 887 -16.57 -36.31 -29.57
C THR A 887 -17.67 -37.21 -30.13
N TRP A 888 -17.64 -37.54 -31.43
CA TRP A 888 -18.55 -38.52 -32.01
C TRP A 888 -18.46 -39.88 -31.32
N ARG A 889 -17.23 -40.39 -31.13
CA ARG A 889 -17.00 -41.67 -30.45
C ARG A 889 -17.44 -41.63 -28.99
N TYR A 890 -17.18 -40.51 -28.31
CA TYR A 890 -17.52 -40.37 -26.91
C TYR A 890 -19.05 -40.32 -26.70
N LEU A 891 -19.78 -39.56 -27.53
CA LEU A 891 -21.25 -39.56 -27.51
C LEU A 891 -21.82 -40.96 -27.82
N ALA A 892 -21.25 -41.68 -28.79
CA ALA A 892 -21.68 -43.06 -29.08
C ALA A 892 -21.46 -43.99 -27.87
N ALA A 893 -20.34 -43.87 -27.16
CA ALA A 893 -20.08 -44.66 -25.96
C ALA A 893 -21.08 -44.36 -24.83
N VAL A 894 -21.41 -43.08 -24.62
CA VAL A 894 -22.43 -42.64 -23.65
C VAL A 894 -23.81 -43.21 -23.98
N LEU A 895 -24.23 -43.15 -25.26
CA LEU A 895 -25.52 -43.71 -25.69
C LEU A 895 -25.57 -45.23 -25.53
N SER A 896 -24.49 -45.94 -25.88
CA SER A 896 -24.37 -47.40 -25.69
C SER A 896 -24.59 -47.78 -24.22
N LYS A 897 -23.89 -47.10 -23.31
CA LYS A 897 -24.00 -47.38 -21.86
C LYS A 897 -25.37 -47.05 -21.29
N ARG A 898 -25.98 -45.96 -21.74
CA ARG A 898 -27.36 -45.64 -21.37
C ARG A 898 -28.34 -46.70 -21.87
N ALA A 899 -28.18 -47.19 -23.10
CA ALA A 899 -29.03 -48.22 -23.67
C ALA A 899 -28.95 -49.54 -22.89
N GLU A 900 -27.74 -49.94 -22.47
CA GLU A 900 -27.53 -51.12 -21.61
C GLU A 900 -28.32 -51.02 -20.30
N LEU A 901 -28.32 -49.84 -19.65
CA LEU A 901 -28.97 -49.65 -18.36
C LEU A 901 -30.50 -49.62 -18.43
N VAL A 902 -31.06 -49.06 -19.50
CA VAL A 902 -32.53 -48.95 -19.65
C VAL A 902 -33.15 -50.13 -20.37
N GLU A 903 -32.37 -51.09 -20.89
CA GLU A 903 -32.91 -52.21 -21.68
C GLU A 903 -33.94 -53.06 -20.93
N ALA A 904 -33.73 -53.26 -19.63
CA ALA A 904 -34.66 -54.04 -18.81
C ALA A 904 -35.95 -53.29 -18.46
N THR A 905 -35.90 -51.96 -18.37
CA THR A 905 -37.00 -51.11 -17.88
C THR A 905 -37.77 -50.43 -19.01
N ASP A 906 -37.09 -50.06 -20.10
CA ASP A 906 -37.62 -49.43 -21.31
C ASP A 906 -36.90 -49.96 -22.58
N PRO A 907 -37.30 -51.14 -23.09
CA PRO A 907 -36.69 -51.74 -24.27
C PRO A 907 -36.85 -50.89 -25.55
N GLU A 908 -37.90 -50.08 -25.62
CA GLU A 908 -38.17 -49.21 -26.78
C GLU A 908 -37.17 -48.05 -26.81
N LEU A 909 -36.93 -47.39 -25.67
CA LEU A 909 -35.89 -46.38 -25.54
C LEU A 909 -34.50 -46.98 -25.80
N ALA A 910 -34.19 -48.18 -25.27
CA ALA A 910 -32.93 -48.86 -25.53
C ALA A 910 -32.71 -49.12 -27.03
N GLY A 911 -33.75 -49.54 -27.75
CA GLY A 911 -33.72 -49.69 -29.21
C GLY A 911 -33.41 -48.39 -29.94
N HIS A 912 -34.07 -47.29 -29.57
CA HIS A 912 -33.80 -45.97 -30.15
C HIS A 912 -32.37 -45.48 -29.88
N LEU A 913 -31.85 -45.66 -28.65
CA LEU A 913 -30.50 -45.25 -28.29
C LEU A 913 -29.43 -46.03 -29.08
N ARG A 914 -29.62 -47.34 -29.28
CA ARG A 914 -28.73 -48.17 -30.12
C ARG A 914 -28.76 -47.79 -31.59
N ALA A 915 -29.92 -47.43 -32.11
CA ALA A 915 -30.03 -46.93 -33.48
C ALA A 915 -29.25 -45.61 -33.66
N GLN A 916 -29.33 -44.70 -32.68
CA GLN A 916 -28.55 -43.47 -32.67
C GLN A 916 -27.04 -43.76 -32.55
N GLU A 917 -26.63 -44.63 -31.63
CA GLU A 917 -25.23 -45.06 -31.48
C GLU A 917 -24.63 -45.56 -32.81
N ALA A 918 -25.38 -46.39 -33.55
CA ALA A 918 -24.94 -46.94 -34.83
C ALA A 918 -24.67 -45.83 -35.88
N ASP A 919 -25.59 -44.87 -36.02
CA ASP A 919 -25.43 -43.69 -36.90
C ASP A 919 -24.20 -42.86 -36.50
N LEU A 920 -24.00 -42.60 -35.21
CA LEU A 920 -22.84 -41.85 -34.72
C LEU A 920 -21.51 -42.56 -35.01
N ARG A 921 -21.46 -43.89 -34.85
CA ARG A 921 -20.27 -44.68 -35.15
C ARG A 921 -19.93 -44.65 -36.64
N GLU A 922 -20.94 -44.67 -37.51
CA GLU A 922 -20.75 -44.54 -38.96
C GLU A 922 -20.20 -43.15 -39.32
N ARG A 923 -20.79 -42.08 -38.77
CA ARG A 923 -20.30 -40.70 -38.95
C ARG A 923 -18.89 -40.49 -38.44
N SER A 924 -18.51 -41.13 -37.33
CA SER A 924 -17.13 -41.07 -36.80
C SER A 924 -16.07 -41.71 -37.69
N ARG A 925 -16.47 -42.50 -38.70
CA ARG A 925 -15.61 -43.19 -39.66
C ARG A 925 -15.51 -42.46 -41.00
N MET A 926 -16.39 -41.49 -41.27
CA MET A 926 -16.30 -40.72 -42.51
C MET A 926 -15.09 -39.78 -42.46
N PRO A 927 -14.25 -39.73 -43.52
CA PRO A 927 -13.21 -38.71 -43.63
C PRO A 927 -13.89 -37.34 -43.61
N SER A 928 -13.36 -36.39 -42.84
CA SER A 928 -13.88 -35.02 -42.87
C SER A 928 -13.76 -34.48 -44.31
N GLU A 929 -14.90 -34.17 -44.95
CA GLU A 929 -14.91 -33.54 -46.28
C GLU A 929 -14.29 -32.11 -46.26
N GLY A 930 -13.82 -31.63 -45.11
CA GLY A 930 -13.19 -30.32 -44.92
C GLY A 930 -11.66 -30.29 -44.79
N GLY A 931 -10.94 -31.42 -44.91
CA GLY A 931 -9.48 -31.47 -44.73
C GLY A 931 -8.60 -30.76 -45.77
N ARG A 932 -9.17 -29.89 -46.63
CA ARG A 932 -8.44 -28.93 -47.45
C ARG A 932 -9.09 -27.56 -47.32
N ARG A 933 -8.67 -26.79 -46.32
CA ARG A 933 -8.60 -25.32 -46.39
C ARG A 933 -7.66 -24.80 -45.33
#